data_AF-A0A484D2N3-F1
#
_entry.id   AF-A0A484D2N3-F1
#
_cell.length_a   1.000
_cell.length_b   1.000
_cell.length_c   1.000
_cell.angle_alpha   90.00
_cell.angle_beta   90.00
_cell.angle_gamma   90.00
#
_symmetry.space_group_name_H-M   'P 1'
#
loop_
_entity.id
_entity.type
_entity.pdbx_description
1 polymer ?
#
loop_
_entity_poly.entity_id
_entity_poly.type
_entity_poly.pdbx_seq_one_letter_code
_entity_poly.pdbx_strand_id
1 'polypeptide(L)'
;MSDTLKHEDKLGAVLFQVQKDLRQLKCSLENITINERGKTLDIQALDAAIGKTESSIRKHAEDYLKTVTKQLLVLPRIEDLQQKKQIPKWKPALESIPDVRPPREDLQGTSTGKKHKSALTTHLLCNPAHPNNRTIMHQQFGIPLPDFHKRSTNAAKHHRIIPGPVVSLPTIEPKGRHSLAMPEEDMRTMPDRSLLHKSIQHKAASLHPREDSYSSKTGLIGSKSRCHKQLKWETEPGSTCEKIARECTPLWTTKTPPPSTTSKSVDHRGMMQGINDLKSPENLPVQVPVNISKYPFTIIKGRINPMATDFCHFKQSYSLCWSSVVDALEALEKLLRNFAVPLAKVSGERLVEFGHGWDSGWRKAPPVIGLLSVLENWEEVLGLVSRPGQRYKGEGGIDAAAIHIQSCWRRYLAQTAYLRHCRRKWAAGTIAISWLMHTQMLRVRKALQARRFRQLENYRSRAQHLAANWKHIQSSKRTIIHIPSLGYSQSQRMNLRGFDILQNIQISRVCDIRDENVEVIYVCPRHLGEDILHYYTSLLKCDGATDEDDTGTPQASSSSVRRFIILTPEAVDYFPTHNMCLSTLLKYSPRTLKRIRNLIQGKQAYIVGGVAHEDDLAVADELGVPILAPEPAIAQLYSSKSGGRRIFAGAEVDVAPGQGDIYSLNQLHETLARIMTQNIDVQRWLFKMDSEHDGRGTAYCDICYLSCYNWALQEYHRYGPELWNTEWIQESVLLRYLDEIPEWLARYGQPAKTSCYPNWACFLKTFLRQGGVVEAYPPSDSVTCLTVDLLLEPGGEVTMLSCGDQLHSSCQLEAIGSTVPQTSVHPETLQSICMRVGQACLQRLIVGYVSVDLATFLNRNTMEQKVWAIDLDLTYSDQLAMTQLLLMMTGGTLNCHTGCLEVPTPIREKCCEHQIAAKPPVVNRYAVIGSHLFHSNLSMLYHNVFFMVCKAHGIGFNVKRKQGTVFAVYDSSERRTIGMITVSEDLQGALVTFARNLSDIHQEISPSKMQGETNFKELIKDIEDVLQMTVQNKMRAVEGKLAA
;
A
#
# COMPACT_ATOMS: atom_id res chain seq x y z
N MET A 1 -20.47 -2.44 9.53
CA MET A 1 -21.66 -2.26 8.66
C MET A 1 -21.76 -0.89 7.99
N SER A 2 -21.31 0.21 8.62
CA SER A 2 -21.41 1.58 8.09
C SER A 2 -20.85 1.77 6.66
N ASP A 3 -19.68 1.21 6.34
CA ASP A 3 -19.08 1.42 5.02
C ASP A 3 -19.72 0.58 3.90
N THR A 4 -20.40 -0.52 4.24
CA THR A 4 -21.16 -1.31 3.26
C THR A 4 -22.40 -0.54 2.79
N LEU A 5 -23.14 0.07 3.74
CA LEU A 5 -24.27 0.95 3.46
C LEU A 5 -23.86 2.20 2.65
N LYS A 6 -22.76 2.87 3.02
CA LYS A 6 -22.21 4.00 2.24
C LYS A 6 -21.83 3.65 0.80
N HIS A 7 -21.59 2.38 0.49
CA HIS A 7 -21.32 1.92 -0.88
C HIS A 7 -22.60 1.60 -1.66
N GLU A 8 -23.65 1.11 -1.01
CA GLU A 8 -24.98 0.98 -1.60
C GLU A 8 -25.58 2.36 -1.92
N ASP A 9 -25.46 3.34 -1.02
CA ASP A 9 -25.90 4.73 -1.26
C ASP A 9 -25.22 5.37 -2.47
N LYS A 10 -23.91 5.14 -2.66
CA LYS A 10 -23.16 5.66 -3.82
C LYS A 10 -23.58 5.00 -5.13
N LEU A 11 -23.85 3.69 -5.12
CA LEU A 11 -24.36 3.00 -6.30
C LEU A 11 -25.80 3.44 -6.61
N GLY A 12 -26.63 3.63 -5.58
CA GLY A 12 -27.98 4.18 -5.69
C GLY A 12 -28.00 5.59 -6.27
N ALA A 13 -27.11 6.48 -5.81
CA ALA A 13 -26.97 7.83 -6.36
C ALA A 13 -26.55 7.83 -7.84
N VAL A 14 -25.64 6.93 -8.25
CA VAL A 14 -25.25 6.76 -9.67
C VAL A 14 -26.41 6.25 -10.51
N LEU A 15 -27.14 5.23 -10.04
CA LEU A 15 -28.31 4.70 -10.75
C LEU A 15 -29.44 5.74 -10.86
N PHE A 16 -29.66 6.52 -9.81
CA PHE A 16 -30.64 7.62 -9.79
C PHE A 16 -30.25 8.75 -10.75
N GLN A 17 -28.98 9.13 -10.81
CA GLN A 17 -28.53 10.16 -11.75
C GLN A 17 -28.58 9.66 -13.21
N VAL A 18 -28.18 8.42 -13.51
CA VAL A 18 -28.35 7.82 -14.84
C VAL A 18 -29.84 7.74 -15.22
N GLN A 19 -30.73 7.41 -14.27
CA GLN A 19 -32.17 7.43 -14.51
C GLN A 19 -32.68 8.86 -14.78
N LYS A 20 -32.15 9.87 -14.10
CA LYS A 20 -32.50 11.29 -14.30
C LYS A 20 -32.03 11.78 -15.68
N ASP A 21 -30.80 11.46 -16.07
CA ASP A 21 -30.23 11.79 -17.38
C ASP A 21 -31.03 11.11 -18.51
N LEU A 22 -31.42 9.84 -18.35
CA LEU A 22 -32.28 9.12 -19.30
C LEU A 22 -33.70 9.70 -19.39
N ARG A 23 -34.29 10.15 -18.26
CA ARG A 23 -35.57 10.88 -18.28
C ARG A 23 -35.45 12.22 -19.00
N GLN A 24 -34.36 12.95 -18.76
CA GLN A 24 -34.11 14.23 -19.42
C GLN A 24 -33.92 14.06 -20.94
N LEU A 25 -33.19 13.01 -21.35
CA LEU A 25 -33.07 12.59 -22.76
C LEU A 25 -34.43 12.24 -23.37
N LYS A 26 -35.29 11.52 -22.64
CA LYS A 26 -36.66 11.19 -23.09
C LYS A 26 -37.51 12.45 -23.32
N CYS A 27 -37.51 13.39 -22.37
CA CYS A 27 -38.23 14.66 -22.55
C CYS A 27 -37.67 15.51 -23.70
N SER A 28 -36.35 15.51 -23.91
CA SER A 28 -35.73 16.16 -25.07
C SER A 28 -36.15 15.53 -26.40
N LEU A 29 -36.29 14.20 -26.46
CA LEU A 29 -36.78 13.49 -27.65
C LEU A 29 -38.29 13.69 -27.89
N GLU A 30 -39.10 13.71 -26.83
CA GLU A 30 -40.54 14.00 -26.91
C GLU A 30 -40.81 15.43 -27.43
N ASN A 31 -40.01 16.42 -26.99
CA ASN A 31 -40.09 17.79 -27.51
C ASN A 31 -39.70 17.94 -28.99
N ILE A 32 -38.85 17.04 -29.53
CA ILE A 32 -38.46 17.04 -30.94
C ILE A 32 -39.56 16.44 -31.84
N THR A 33 -40.41 15.56 -31.30
CA THR A 33 -41.42 14.83 -32.09
C THR A 33 -42.75 15.54 -32.29
N ILE A 34 -43.03 16.63 -31.57
CA ILE A 34 -44.37 17.27 -31.52
C ILE A 34 -44.52 18.50 -32.43
N ASN A 35 -43.44 19.05 -33.02
CA ASN A 35 -43.55 20.18 -33.94
C ASN A 35 -43.86 19.74 -35.39
N GLU A 36 -45.14 19.76 -35.74
CA GLU A 36 -45.65 19.57 -37.10
C GLU A 36 -45.21 20.70 -38.06
N ARG A 37 -44.02 20.56 -38.65
CA ARG A 37 -43.70 20.86 -40.07
C ARG A 37 -42.19 20.75 -40.33
N GLY A 38 -41.80 19.62 -40.94
CA GLY A 38 -40.65 19.53 -41.86
C GLY A 38 -39.34 20.22 -41.47
N LYS A 39 -38.71 19.84 -40.35
CA LYS A 39 -37.25 19.91 -40.19
C LYS A 39 -36.70 18.63 -39.58
N THR A 40 -35.48 18.27 -39.97
CA THR A 40 -34.77 17.05 -39.57
C THR A 40 -34.49 17.01 -38.07
N LEU A 41 -34.54 15.80 -37.49
CA LEU A 41 -33.97 15.49 -36.17
C LEU A 41 -32.56 16.07 -36.05
N ASP A 42 -32.30 16.84 -34.98
CA ASP A 42 -30.96 17.30 -34.65
C ASP A 42 -30.15 16.16 -34.04
N ILE A 43 -29.45 15.43 -34.92
CA ILE A 43 -28.57 14.32 -34.58
C ILE A 43 -27.42 14.78 -33.68
N GLN A 44 -26.96 16.05 -33.79
CA GLN A 44 -25.88 16.56 -32.94
C GLN A 44 -26.34 16.77 -31.49
N ALA A 45 -27.57 17.24 -31.27
CA ALA A 45 -28.14 17.34 -29.92
C ALA A 45 -28.27 15.95 -29.25
N LEU A 46 -28.62 14.92 -30.03
CA LEU A 46 -28.74 13.54 -29.56
C LEU A 46 -27.36 12.92 -29.23
N ASP A 47 -26.38 13.04 -30.14
CA ASP A 47 -25.01 12.57 -29.91
C ASP A 47 -24.33 13.30 -28.74
N ALA A 48 -24.56 14.61 -28.59
CA ALA A 48 -24.05 15.39 -27.46
C ALA A 48 -24.61 14.89 -26.12
N ALA A 49 -25.90 14.54 -26.05
CA ALA A 49 -26.52 14.01 -24.85
C ALA A 49 -26.02 12.57 -24.53
N ILE A 50 -25.86 11.73 -25.54
CA ILE A 50 -25.28 10.38 -25.40
C ILE A 50 -23.83 10.49 -24.90
N GLY A 51 -23.00 11.32 -25.54
CA GLY A 51 -21.60 11.54 -25.16
C GLY A 51 -21.44 12.09 -23.74
N LYS A 52 -22.35 12.94 -23.28
CA LYS A 52 -22.37 13.46 -21.90
C LYS A 52 -22.69 12.35 -20.89
N THR A 53 -23.64 11.48 -21.22
CA THR A 53 -24.00 10.31 -20.40
C THR A 53 -22.87 9.29 -20.35
N GLU A 54 -22.25 8.96 -21.49
CA GLU A 54 -21.08 8.06 -21.54
C GLU A 54 -19.88 8.61 -20.75
N SER A 55 -19.59 9.91 -20.87
CA SER A 55 -18.50 10.57 -20.13
C SER A 55 -18.74 10.54 -18.62
N SER A 56 -19.99 10.79 -18.19
CA SER A 56 -20.39 10.70 -16.78
C SER A 56 -20.20 9.29 -16.22
N ILE A 57 -20.70 8.27 -16.93
CA ILE A 57 -20.56 6.85 -16.55
C ILE A 57 -19.08 6.44 -16.51
N ARG A 58 -18.28 6.84 -17.52
CA ARG A 58 -16.85 6.54 -17.60
C ARG A 58 -16.08 7.12 -16.41
N LYS A 59 -16.29 8.41 -16.09
CA LYS A 59 -15.63 9.07 -14.97
C LYS A 59 -15.97 8.42 -13.62
N HIS A 60 -17.23 8.06 -13.39
CA HIS A 60 -17.64 7.39 -12.15
C HIS A 60 -17.16 5.93 -12.08
N ALA A 61 -17.10 5.22 -13.22
CA ALA A 61 -16.50 3.88 -13.28
C ALA A 61 -15.00 3.91 -13.01
N GLU A 62 -14.28 4.93 -13.50
CA GLU A 62 -12.86 5.15 -13.20
C GLU A 62 -12.62 5.47 -11.73
N ASP A 63 -13.44 6.33 -11.10
CA ASP A 63 -13.30 6.64 -9.67
C ASP A 63 -13.72 5.47 -8.76
N TYR A 64 -14.70 4.66 -9.18
CA TYR A 64 -15.00 3.38 -8.54
C TYR A 64 -13.83 2.40 -8.67
N LEU A 65 -13.24 2.26 -9.87
CA LEU A 65 -12.05 1.45 -10.10
C LEU A 65 -10.85 1.91 -9.27
N LYS A 66 -10.59 3.22 -9.16
CA LYS A 66 -9.54 3.77 -8.27
C LYS A 66 -9.83 3.43 -6.80
N THR A 67 -11.09 3.46 -6.38
CA THR A 67 -11.49 3.13 -5.00
C THR A 67 -11.30 1.64 -4.69
N VAL A 68 -11.75 0.76 -5.59
CA VAL A 68 -11.55 -0.69 -5.49
C VAL A 68 -10.07 -1.07 -5.62
N THR A 69 -9.29 -0.38 -6.46
CA THR A 69 -7.84 -0.63 -6.60
C THR A 69 -7.07 -0.20 -5.37
N LYS A 70 -7.48 0.87 -4.69
CA LYS A 70 -6.93 1.24 -3.36
C LYS A 70 -7.28 0.20 -2.29
N GLN A 71 -8.47 -0.41 -2.33
CA GLN A 71 -8.82 -1.54 -1.45
C GLN A 71 -8.07 -2.84 -1.80
N LEU A 72 -7.65 -3.03 -3.07
CA LEU A 72 -6.92 -4.22 -3.50
C LEU A 72 -5.47 -4.32 -2.99
N LEU A 73 -4.90 -3.22 -2.49
CA LEU A 73 -3.54 -3.16 -1.95
C LEU A 73 -3.45 -3.44 -0.43
N VAL A 74 -4.58 -3.58 0.26
CA VAL A 74 -4.63 -3.79 1.71
C VAL A 74 -5.41 -5.07 2.03
N LEU A 75 -4.83 -5.96 2.84
CA LEU A 75 -5.51 -7.17 3.33
C LEU A 75 -6.61 -6.78 4.34
N PRO A 76 -7.77 -7.47 4.35
CA PRO A 76 -8.84 -7.15 5.27
C PRO A 76 -8.44 -7.42 6.73
N ARG A 77 -8.80 -6.50 7.63
CA ARG A 77 -8.60 -6.61 9.08
C ARG A 77 -9.45 -7.74 9.68
N ILE A 78 -9.06 -8.20 10.87
CA ILE A 78 -9.67 -9.33 11.58
C ILE A 78 -11.06 -8.99 12.18
N GLU A 79 -11.41 -7.71 12.28
CA GLU A 79 -12.63 -7.17 12.92
C GLU A 79 -13.96 -7.71 12.34
N ASP A 80 -14.00 -8.13 11.07
CA ASP A 80 -15.21 -8.56 10.33
C ASP A 80 -15.90 -9.84 10.88
N LEU A 81 -15.30 -10.55 11.84
CA LEU A 81 -15.81 -11.83 12.35
C LEU A 81 -16.65 -11.73 13.62
N GLN A 82 -16.44 -10.74 14.50
CA GLN A 82 -17.13 -10.73 15.80
C GLN A 82 -18.66 -10.48 15.68
N GLN A 83 -19.13 -9.82 14.63
CA GLN A 83 -20.56 -9.60 14.38
C GLN A 83 -21.30 -10.79 13.72
N LYS A 84 -20.64 -11.92 13.43
CA LYS A 84 -21.24 -13.06 12.68
C LYS A 84 -21.37 -14.34 13.50
N LYS A 85 -22.06 -14.25 14.65
CA LYS A 85 -22.59 -15.41 15.41
C LYS A 85 -24.10 -15.62 15.25
N GLN A 86 -24.61 -15.47 14.04
CA GLN A 86 -25.76 -16.25 13.58
C GLN A 86 -25.43 -16.84 12.21
N ILE A 87 -25.49 -18.16 12.08
CA ILE A 87 -25.41 -18.87 10.81
C ILE A 87 -26.86 -19.04 10.33
N PRO A 88 -27.31 -18.33 9.29
CA PRO A 88 -28.60 -18.63 8.69
C PRO A 88 -28.48 -20.00 8.01
N LYS A 89 -29.25 -20.99 8.47
CA LYS A 89 -29.41 -22.26 7.75
C LYS A 89 -30.24 -22.02 6.49
N TRP A 90 -29.62 -21.42 5.47
CA TRP A 90 -30.29 -21.14 4.21
C TRP A 90 -30.31 -22.40 3.34
N LYS A 91 -31.35 -23.22 3.52
CA LYS A 91 -31.83 -24.12 2.48
C LYS A 91 -32.72 -23.30 1.54
N PRO A 92 -32.41 -23.18 0.24
CA PRO A 92 -33.36 -22.59 -0.69
C PRO A 92 -34.53 -23.56 -0.87
N ALA A 93 -35.75 -23.12 -0.51
CA ALA A 93 -36.96 -23.78 -0.96
C ALA A 93 -37.09 -23.56 -2.47
N LEU A 94 -37.27 -24.63 -3.24
CA LEU A 94 -37.28 -24.60 -4.71
C LEU A 94 -38.69 -24.30 -5.25
N GLU A 95 -39.36 -23.28 -4.74
CA GLU A 95 -40.73 -22.91 -5.15
C GLU A 95 -40.95 -21.39 -5.07
N SER A 96 -41.80 -20.87 -5.97
CA SER A 96 -42.11 -19.45 -6.20
C SER A 96 -40.97 -18.54 -6.71
N ILE A 97 -40.69 -18.64 -8.02
CA ILE A 97 -40.33 -17.45 -8.81
C ILE A 97 -41.60 -17.06 -9.58
N PRO A 98 -42.06 -15.80 -9.55
CA PRO A 98 -43.24 -15.39 -10.31
C PRO A 98 -43.00 -15.48 -11.82
N ASP A 99 -43.93 -16.13 -12.54
CA ASP A 99 -43.88 -16.44 -13.97
C ASP A 99 -44.09 -15.18 -14.84
N VAL A 100 -43.04 -14.36 -14.99
CA VAL A 100 -43.02 -13.25 -15.96
C VAL A 100 -42.74 -13.82 -17.34
N ARG A 101 -43.80 -14.25 -18.03
CA ARG A 101 -43.75 -14.73 -19.41
C ARG A 101 -43.35 -13.60 -20.36
N PRO A 102 -42.33 -13.80 -21.23
CA PRO A 102 -42.15 -12.94 -22.39
C PRO A 102 -43.33 -13.13 -23.37
N PRO A 103 -43.72 -12.10 -24.14
CA PRO A 103 -44.62 -12.28 -25.27
C PRO A 103 -44.04 -13.32 -26.24
N ARG A 104 -44.88 -14.23 -26.74
CA ARG A 104 -44.48 -15.14 -27.82
C ARG A 104 -44.35 -14.38 -29.13
N GLU A 105 -43.13 -14.29 -29.64
CA GLU A 105 -42.90 -14.30 -31.08
C GLU A 105 -42.42 -15.70 -31.46
N ASP A 106 -43.08 -16.33 -32.45
CA ASP A 106 -42.80 -17.71 -32.85
C ASP A 106 -41.46 -17.83 -33.59
N LEU A 107 -40.43 -18.25 -32.86
CA LEU A 107 -39.16 -18.71 -33.42
C LEU A 107 -38.84 -20.13 -32.91
N GLN A 108 -38.50 -21.01 -33.86
CA GLN A 108 -38.40 -22.45 -33.68
C GLN A 108 -37.54 -22.88 -32.48
N GLY A 109 -38.03 -23.88 -31.75
CA GLY A 109 -37.47 -24.32 -30.47
C GLY A 109 -35.99 -24.71 -30.52
N THR A 110 -35.23 -24.27 -29.52
CA THR A 110 -33.86 -24.73 -29.30
C THR A 110 -33.86 -26.20 -28.85
N SER A 111 -33.12 -27.05 -29.57
CA SER A 111 -33.09 -28.50 -29.31
C SER A 111 -32.61 -28.84 -27.90
N THR A 112 -33.12 -29.96 -27.37
CA THR A 112 -32.78 -30.52 -26.05
C THR A 112 -31.26 -30.58 -25.81
N GLY A 113 -30.49 -30.97 -26.83
CA GLY A 113 -29.03 -30.97 -26.80
C GLY A 113 -28.39 -29.61 -26.50
N LYS A 114 -28.97 -28.48 -26.96
CA LYS A 114 -28.47 -27.12 -26.64
C LYS A 114 -28.74 -26.73 -25.19
N LYS A 115 -29.90 -27.10 -24.64
CA LYS A 115 -30.22 -26.87 -23.21
C LYS A 115 -29.29 -27.68 -22.30
N HIS A 116 -29.06 -28.95 -22.64
CA HIS A 116 -28.12 -29.81 -21.91
C HIS A 116 -26.68 -29.28 -22.00
N LYS A 117 -26.24 -28.80 -23.18
CA LYS A 117 -24.93 -28.13 -23.34
C LYS A 117 -24.82 -26.88 -22.46
N SER A 118 -25.86 -26.06 -22.37
CA SER A 118 -25.85 -24.87 -21.51
C SER A 118 -25.74 -25.22 -20.02
N ALA A 119 -26.51 -26.20 -19.55
CA ALA A 119 -26.43 -26.66 -18.15
C ALA A 119 -25.06 -27.26 -17.81
N LEU A 120 -24.48 -28.04 -18.74
CA LEU A 120 -23.13 -28.57 -18.61
C LEU A 120 -22.10 -27.44 -18.53
N THR A 121 -22.17 -26.42 -19.38
CA THR A 121 -21.30 -25.24 -19.32
C THR A 121 -21.41 -24.52 -17.97
N THR A 122 -22.61 -24.35 -17.41
CA THR A 122 -22.79 -23.77 -16.07
C THR A 122 -22.12 -24.63 -14.99
N HIS A 123 -22.27 -25.95 -15.05
CA HIS A 123 -21.65 -26.89 -14.09
C HIS A 123 -20.11 -26.91 -14.20
N LEU A 124 -19.56 -26.80 -15.42
CA LEU A 124 -18.12 -26.70 -15.69
C LEU A 124 -17.52 -25.40 -15.11
N LEU A 125 -18.25 -24.28 -15.16
CA LEU A 125 -17.85 -22.99 -14.57
C LEU A 125 -17.82 -23.01 -13.02
N CYS A 126 -18.59 -23.89 -12.36
CA CYS A 126 -18.59 -24.02 -10.91
C CYS A 126 -17.31 -24.68 -10.35
N ASN A 127 -16.67 -25.58 -11.11
CA ASN A 127 -15.41 -26.22 -10.73
C ASN A 127 -14.34 -26.21 -11.86
N PRO A 128 -13.70 -25.05 -12.12
CA PRO A 128 -12.69 -24.90 -13.17
C PRO A 128 -11.32 -25.51 -12.80
N ALA A 129 -11.15 -26.07 -11.60
CA ALA A 129 -9.90 -26.68 -11.18
C ALA A 129 -9.72 -28.10 -11.73
N HIS A 130 -10.81 -28.83 -11.96
CA HIS A 130 -10.82 -30.22 -12.40
C HIS A 130 -10.20 -30.38 -13.81
N PRO A 131 -9.29 -31.35 -14.05
CA PRO A 131 -8.56 -31.46 -15.32
C PRO A 131 -9.45 -31.52 -16.56
N ASN A 132 -10.47 -32.39 -16.55
CA ASN A 132 -11.40 -32.53 -17.67
C ASN A 132 -12.14 -31.23 -17.99
N ASN A 133 -12.42 -30.41 -16.97
CA ASN A 133 -13.14 -29.15 -17.14
C ASN A 133 -12.25 -28.10 -17.81
N ARG A 134 -10.94 -28.10 -17.52
CA ARG A 134 -9.94 -27.26 -18.22
C ARG A 134 -9.85 -27.65 -19.69
N THR A 135 -9.77 -28.96 -19.99
CA THR A 135 -9.71 -29.46 -21.38
C THR A 135 -10.93 -29.04 -22.18
N ILE A 136 -12.14 -29.16 -21.61
CA ILE A 136 -13.39 -28.74 -22.27
C ILE A 136 -13.43 -27.21 -22.46
N MET A 137 -13.00 -26.42 -21.47
CA MET A 137 -12.93 -24.95 -21.59
C MET A 137 -11.95 -24.50 -22.68
N HIS A 138 -10.78 -25.13 -22.76
CA HIS A 138 -9.81 -24.88 -23.82
C HIS A 138 -10.39 -25.25 -25.20
N GLN A 139 -11.02 -26.42 -25.32
CA GLN A 139 -11.54 -26.94 -26.59
C GLN A 139 -12.78 -26.19 -27.11
N GLN A 140 -13.63 -25.64 -26.22
CA GLN A 140 -14.83 -24.90 -26.61
C GLN A 140 -14.62 -23.38 -26.75
N PHE A 141 -13.74 -22.78 -25.93
CA PHE A 141 -13.58 -21.32 -25.87
C PHE A 141 -12.20 -20.84 -26.34
N GLY A 142 -11.22 -21.73 -26.53
CA GLY A 142 -9.86 -21.36 -26.95
C GLY A 142 -9.03 -20.68 -25.86
N ILE A 143 -9.43 -20.82 -24.59
CA ILE A 143 -8.78 -20.16 -23.45
C ILE A 143 -7.88 -21.17 -22.72
N PRO A 144 -6.54 -21.09 -22.84
CA PRO A 144 -5.63 -21.90 -22.03
C PRO A 144 -5.62 -21.39 -20.59
N LEU A 145 -6.06 -22.22 -19.65
CA LEU A 145 -5.98 -21.92 -18.21
C LEU A 145 -4.62 -22.38 -17.68
N PRO A 146 -3.79 -21.50 -17.07
CA PRO A 146 -2.48 -21.88 -16.54
C PRO A 146 -2.60 -23.01 -15.53
N ASP A 147 -1.67 -23.98 -15.58
CA ASP A 147 -1.73 -25.19 -14.76
C ASP A 147 -0.93 -25.01 -13.46
N PHE A 148 -1.57 -25.27 -12.32
CA PHE A 148 -1.07 -24.88 -10.99
C PHE A 148 -0.64 -26.06 -10.10
N HIS A 149 -0.72 -27.31 -10.57
CA HIS A 149 -0.37 -28.49 -9.77
C HIS A 149 1.00 -29.10 -10.07
N LYS A 150 1.73 -28.63 -11.09
CA LYS A 150 3.14 -28.99 -11.25
C LYS A 150 4.02 -28.21 -10.27
N ARG A 151 4.22 -28.77 -9.07
CA ARG A 151 5.43 -28.49 -8.29
C ARG A 151 6.64 -28.80 -9.18
N SER A 152 7.41 -27.78 -9.55
CA SER A 152 8.65 -27.97 -10.30
C SER A 152 9.72 -28.54 -9.38
N THR A 153 9.79 -29.87 -9.30
CA THR A 153 11.04 -30.56 -8.94
C THR A 153 11.94 -30.57 -10.17
N ASN A 154 12.67 -29.47 -10.38
CA ASN A 154 13.87 -29.47 -11.19
C ASN A 154 14.81 -28.37 -10.70
N ALA A 155 16.04 -28.77 -10.37
CA ALA A 155 17.07 -27.88 -9.87
C ALA A 155 17.54 -26.91 -10.97
N ALA A 156 18.07 -25.76 -10.54
CA ALA A 156 18.53 -24.73 -11.44
C ALA A 156 19.72 -25.19 -12.31
N LYS A 157 19.64 -24.92 -13.62
CA LYS A 157 20.82 -24.57 -14.44
C LYS A 157 20.48 -23.38 -15.34
N HIS A 158 21.43 -22.46 -15.45
CA HIS A 158 21.28 -21.17 -16.11
C HIS A 158 21.14 -21.30 -17.63
N HIS A 159 20.46 -20.33 -18.25
CA HIS A 159 20.73 -19.95 -19.63
C HIS A 159 21.20 -18.50 -19.72
N ARG A 160 22.41 -18.35 -20.29
CA ARG A 160 23.01 -17.09 -20.71
C ARG A 160 22.71 -16.91 -22.21
N ILE A 161 22.46 -15.67 -22.58
CA ILE A 161 22.65 -14.98 -23.87
C ILE A 161 23.03 -15.83 -25.12
N ILE A 162 22.28 -15.57 -26.20
CA ILE A 162 22.37 -16.11 -27.58
C ILE A 162 23.74 -15.85 -28.24
N PRO A 163 24.31 -16.83 -28.98
CA PRO A 163 24.54 -16.61 -30.43
C PRO A 163 24.39 -17.86 -31.32
N GLY A 164 23.90 -17.66 -32.56
CA GLY A 164 24.34 -18.35 -33.80
C GLY A 164 24.01 -19.86 -34.01
N PRO A 165 23.66 -20.31 -35.25
CA PRO A 165 23.35 -21.72 -35.53
C PRO A 165 24.44 -22.53 -36.29
N VAL A 166 24.11 -23.82 -36.49
CA VAL A 166 24.56 -24.81 -37.51
C VAL A 166 25.60 -25.89 -37.07
N VAL A 167 25.29 -27.15 -37.48
CA VAL A 167 26.12 -28.38 -37.64
C VAL A 167 26.04 -29.51 -36.55
N SER A 168 25.45 -30.64 -37.00
CA SER A 168 25.40 -32.08 -36.59
C SER A 168 26.07 -32.70 -35.33
N LEU A 169 25.31 -33.62 -34.69
CA LEU A 169 25.57 -35.05 -34.28
C LEU A 169 27.01 -35.64 -34.23
N PRO A 170 27.31 -36.73 -33.47
CA PRO A 170 26.45 -37.57 -32.59
C PRO A 170 27.01 -38.00 -31.20
N THR A 171 26.12 -38.61 -30.39
CA THR A 171 26.26 -39.73 -29.41
C THR A 171 27.60 -40.12 -28.78
N ILE A 172 27.62 -40.29 -27.45
CA ILE A 172 28.25 -41.43 -26.70
C ILE A 172 27.67 -41.50 -25.26
N GLU A 173 27.32 -42.70 -24.81
CA GLU A 173 27.03 -43.10 -23.41
C GLU A 173 28.16 -44.10 -23.00
N PRO A 174 28.56 -44.27 -21.72
CA PRO A 174 27.86 -45.27 -20.88
C PRO A 174 27.99 -45.20 -19.32
N LYS A 175 26.97 -45.77 -18.65
CA LYS A 175 26.96 -46.75 -17.52
C LYS A 175 27.76 -46.57 -16.19
N GLY A 176 27.04 -46.82 -15.09
CA GLY A 176 27.53 -47.42 -13.82
C GLY A 176 26.59 -47.13 -12.62
N ARG A 177 25.64 -48.01 -12.24
CA ARG A 177 25.73 -49.10 -11.23
C ARG A 177 26.06 -48.61 -9.79
N HIS A 178 25.40 -48.99 -8.69
CA HIS A 178 24.44 -50.06 -8.33
C HIS A 178 23.53 -49.58 -7.15
N SER A 179 22.23 -49.96 -7.04
CA SER A 179 21.64 -50.98 -6.11
C SER A 179 21.83 -50.72 -4.59
N LEU A 180 20.91 -51.03 -3.64
CA LEU A 180 19.50 -51.48 -3.59
C LEU A 180 19.02 -51.42 -2.11
N ALA A 181 17.70 -51.50 -1.86
CA ALA A 181 17.01 -52.09 -0.69
C ALA A 181 15.90 -51.21 -0.02
N MET A 182 14.71 -51.81 0.03
CA MET A 182 13.52 -51.53 0.89
C MET A 182 13.61 -52.50 2.12
N PRO A 183 12.63 -52.67 3.05
CA PRO A 183 11.22 -52.23 3.09
C PRO A 183 10.77 -51.68 4.49
N GLU A 184 9.53 -51.69 5.03
CA GLU A 184 8.20 -52.25 4.65
C GLU A 184 7.04 -51.37 5.23
N GLU A 185 6.02 -51.95 5.87
CA GLU A 185 4.78 -51.36 6.40
C GLU A 185 4.64 -51.52 7.93
N ASP A 186 3.72 -50.80 8.61
CA ASP A 186 2.47 -51.41 9.13
C ASP A 186 1.43 -50.37 9.63
N MET A 187 0.24 -50.85 10.00
CA MET A 187 -1.03 -50.10 10.10
C MET A 187 -1.65 -50.10 11.54
N ARG A 188 -2.69 -49.24 11.72
CA ARG A 188 -3.91 -49.41 12.56
C ARG A 188 -4.08 -48.79 13.98
N THR A 189 -5.30 -48.22 14.10
CA THR A 189 -6.27 -48.18 15.23
C THR A 189 -6.11 -47.28 16.46
N MET A 190 -7.14 -46.44 16.65
CA MET A 190 -7.65 -45.92 17.93
C MET A 190 -8.30 -47.04 18.76
N PRO A 191 -8.51 -46.86 20.08
CA PRO A 191 -9.86 -46.54 20.53
C PRO A 191 -9.97 -45.49 21.67
N ASP A 192 -11.22 -45.11 21.94
CA ASP A 192 -11.71 -44.03 22.82
C ASP A 192 -12.04 -44.53 24.25
N ARG A 193 -11.79 -43.71 25.29
CA ARG A 193 -12.60 -43.67 26.54
C ARG A 193 -12.26 -42.51 27.50
N SER A 194 -13.12 -41.50 27.50
CA SER A 194 -13.72 -40.78 28.65
C SER A 194 -13.20 -41.02 30.10
N LEU A 195 -12.99 -39.94 30.89
CA LEU A 195 -13.96 -39.43 31.89
C LEU A 195 -13.47 -38.20 32.71
N LEU A 196 -14.34 -37.19 32.80
CA LEU A 196 -14.58 -36.21 33.89
C LEU A 196 -13.46 -35.84 34.92
N HIS A 197 -13.13 -34.55 35.03
CA HIS A 197 -13.81 -33.69 36.04
C HIS A 197 -13.60 -32.16 35.89
N LYS A 198 -14.69 -31.43 36.19
CA LYS A 198 -14.81 -30.06 36.75
C LYS A 198 -13.74 -29.01 36.42
N SER A 199 -14.12 -28.02 35.60
CA SER A 199 -13.59 -26.66 35.67
C SER A 199 -14.72 -25.65 35.94
N ILE A 200 -14.38 -24.57 36.63
CA ILE A 200 -15.31 -23.64 37.28
C ILE A 200 -15.84 -22.61 36.29
N GLN A 201 -17.16 -22.38 36.26
CA GLN A 201 -17.76 -21.30 35.48
C GLN A 201 -17.49 -19.94 36.13
N HIS A 202 -16.59 -19.14 35.55
CA HIS A 202 -16.59 -17.69 35.77
C HIS A 202 -17.43 -17.00 34.69
N LYS A 203 -18.32 -16.10 35.13
CA LYS A 203 -19.28 -15.39 34.30
C LYS A 203 -18.56 -14.54 33.25
N ALA A 204 -18.85 -14.79 31.97
CA ALA A 204 -18.55 -13.82 30.92
C ALA A 204 -19.47 -12.60 31.09
N ALA A 205 -18.90 -11.40 31.24
CA ALA A 205 -19.65 -10.16 31.29
C ALA A 205 -20.28 -9.88 29.92
N SER A 206 -21.62 -9.97 29.84
CA SER A 206 -22.39 -9.51 28.70
C SER A 206 -22.48 -7.99 28.72
N LEU A 207 -21.81 -7.32 27.77
CA LEU A 207 -22.01 -5.89 27.52
C LEU A 207 -23.43 -5.67 26.99
N HIS A 208 -24.33 -5.25 27.88
CA HIS A 208 -25.62 -4.68 27.50
C HIS A 208 -25.39 -3.27 26.92
N PRO A 209 -25.96 -2.92 25.76
CA PRO A 209 -26.23 -1.52 25.45
C PRO A 209 -27.37 -1.07 26.36
N ARG A 210 -27.11 -0.09 27.23
CA ARG A 210 -28.15 0.56 28.03
C ARG A 210 -28.77 1.68 27.20
N GLU A 211 -30.07 1.56 26.94
CA GLU A 211 -30.88 2.70 26.54
C GLU A 211 -31.06 3.61 27.75
N ASP A 212 -30.68 4.87 27.66
CA ASP A 212 -31.19 5.91 28.56
C ASP A 212 -31.82 7.01 27.69
N SER A 213 -33.15 7.02 27.70
CA SER A 213 -33.99 7.95 26.97
C SER A 213 -34.17 9.25 27.74
N TYR A 214 -33.83 10.39 27.14
CA TYR A 214 -34.40 11.68 27.53
C TYR A 214 -35.17 12.29 26.37
N SER A 215 -36.49 12.30 26.51
CA SER A 215 -37.41 12.95 25.57
C SER A 215 -37.63 14.40 25.96
N SER A 216 -37.41 15.34 25.04
CA SER A 216 -37.97 16.69 25.11
C SER A 216 -38.71 17.03 23.82
N LYS A 217 -40.01 17.31 23.95
CA LYS A 217 -40.89 17.76 22.87
C LYS A 217 -40.97 19.28 22.87
N THR A 218 -40.42 19.93 21.85
CA THR A 218 -40.86 21.22 21.25
C THR A 218 -39.92 21.56 20.09
N GLY A 219 -40.30 22.32 19.06
CA GLY A 219 -41.61 22.88 18.71
C GLY A 219 -41.49 23.54 17.33
N LEU A 220 -42.55 23.49 16.51
CA LEU A 220 -42.52 24.03 15.15
C LEU A 220 -42.67 25.56 15.19
N ILE A 221 -41.58 26.33 15.08
CA ILE A 221 -41.65 27.77 14.77
C ILE A 221 -40.63 28.08 13.68
N GLY A 222 -41.13 28.50 12.52
CA GLY A 222 -40.30 29.05 11.45
C GLY A 222 -40.22 30.57 11.54
N SER A 223 -39.05 31.14 11.23
CA SER A 223 -38.92 32.54 10.87
C SER A 223 -37.91 32.70 9.74
N LYS A 224 -38.31 33.44 8.70
CA LYS A 224 -37.47 33.78 7.55
C LYS A 224 -36.66 35.02 7.88
N SER A 225 -35.39 35.06 7.50
CA SER A 225 -34.76 36.31 7.07
C SER A 225 -33.84 36.03 5.88
N ARG A 226 -33.93 36.90 4.87
CA ARG A 226 -32.99 36.97 3.75
C ARG A 226 -31.93 38.01 4.10
N CYS A 227 -30.67 37.75 3.77
CA CYS A 227 -29.77 38.83 3.36
C CYS A 227 -28.79 38.32 2.31
N HIS A 228 -28.93 38.80 1.07
CA HIS A 228 -27.85 38.74 0.09
C HIS A 228 -26.89 39.88 0.41
N LYS A 229 -25.57 39.61 0.41
CA LYS A 229 -24.57 40.60 0.01
C LYS A 229 -23.41 39.93 -0.72
N GLN A 230 -22.85 40.68 -1.65
CA GLN A 230 -21.98 40.22 -2.73
C GLN A 230 -20.79 41.17 -2.81
N LEU A 231 -19.57 40.66 -2.59
CA LEU A 231 -18.31 41.32 -2.96
C LEU A 231 -17.53 40.30 -3.80
N LYS A 232 -17.35 40.51 -5.11
CA LYS A 232 -16.33 41.37 -5.74
C LYS A 232 -14.91 40.94 -5.37
N TRP A 233 -14.21 40.38 -6.36
CA TRP A 233 -12.76 40.32 -6.42
C TRP A 233 -12.26 41.47 -7.29
N GLU A 234 -11.15 42.08 -6.89
CA GLU A 234 -10.38 43.04 -7.69
C GLU A 234 -9.09 42.37 -8.19
N THR A 235 -8.43 43.02 -9.16
CA THR A 235 -7.54 42.36 -10.12
C THR A 235 -6.17 43.06 -10.19
N GLU A 236 -5.09 42.28 -10.09
CA GLU A 236 -3.68 42.63 -10.44
C GLU A 236 -3.01 43.75 -9.57
N PRO A 237 -1.66 43.93 -9.60
CA PRO A 237 -0.66 43.29 -10.47
C PRO A 237 0.45 42.49 -9.77
N GLY A 238 1.12 41.63 -10.53
CA GLY A 238 2.16 40.71 -10.04
C GLY A 238 3.59 41.23 -9.95
N SER A 239 4.47 40.39 -9.38
CA SER A 239 5.93 40.46 -9.55
C SER A 239 6.54 39.05 -9.55
N THR A 240 7.74 38.94 -10.12
CA THR A 240 8.38 37.70 -10.55
C THR A 240 9.05 36.91 -9.43
N CYS A 241 8.92 35.58 -9.43
CA CYS A 241 9.92 34.70 -8.81
C CYS A 241 10.00 33.36 -9.55
N GLU A 242 11.23 32.91 -9.83
CA GLU A 242 11.55 31.81 -10.72
C GLU A 242 11.27 30.44 -10.08
N LYS A 243 10.72 29.50 -10.86
CA LYS A 243 10.67 28.08 -10.49
C LYS A 243 11.45 27.25 -11.49
N ILE A 244 12.61 26.77 -11.07
CA ILE A 244 13.32 25.66 -11.70
C ILE A 244 12.49 24.39 -11.48
N ALA A 245 11.60 24.07 -12.42
CA ALA A 245 10.88 22.81 -12.45
C ALA A 245 11.62 21.82 -13.36
N ARG A 246 12.22 20.77 -12.77
CA ARG A 246 12.69 19.62 -13.55
C ARG A 246 11.48 18.82 -14.04
N GLU A 247 11.13 18.96 -15.31
CA GLU A 247 10.15 18.09 -15.96
C GLU A 247 10.67 16.65 -16.04
N CYS A 248 10.08 15.75 -15.27
CA CYS A 248 10.18 14.32 -15.52
C CYS A 248 8.90 13.86 -16.22
N THR A 249 8.96 13.75 -17.54
CA THR A 249 7.84 13.36 -18.41
C THR A 249 7.57 11.85 -18.33
N PRO A 250 6.41 11.38 -17.87
CA PRO A 250 6.00 9.98 -18.04
C PRO A 250 5.32 9.82 -19.41
N LEU A 251 6.10 9.50 -20.43
CA LEU A 251 5.64 9.25 -21.79
C LEU A 251 4.85 7.92 -21.88
N TRP A 252 3.57 7.93 -21.50
CA TRP A 252 2.64 6.81 -21.71
C TRP A 252 1.67 7.12 -22.86
N THR A 253 2.18 6.99 -24.09
CA THR A 253 1.34 6.96 -25.29
C THR A 253 0.81 5.55 -25.51
N THR A 254 -0.44 5.28 -25.10
CA THR A 254 -1.16 4.06 -25.49
C THR A 254 -1.50 4.10 -26.98
N LYS A 255 -0.53 3.72 -27.81
CA LYS A 255 -0.76 3.44 -29.23
C LYS A 255 -1.72 2.26 -29.35
N THR A 256 -2.86 2.49 -29.98
CA THR A 256 -3.71 1.42 -30.50
C THR A 256 -2.95 0.64 -31.58
N PRO A 257 -3.10 -0.69 -31.67
CA PRO A 257 -2.50 -1.46 -32.75
C PRO A 257 -3.21 -1.14 -34.08
N PRO A 258 -2.47 -0.97 -35.19
CA PRO A 258 -3.07 -0.88 -36.52
C PRO A 258 -3.70 -2.24 -36.91
N PRO A 259 -4.71 -2.25 -37.79
CA PRO A 259 -5.24 -3.50 -38.33
C PRO A 259 -4.17 -4.21 -39.16
N SER A 260 -3.93 -5.48 -38.87
CA SER A 260 -2.93 -6.29 -39.56
C SER A 260 -3.34 -6.61 -40.99
N THR A 261 -2.75 -5.89 -41.95
CA THR A 261 -2.76 -6.25 -43.37
C THR A 261 -1.51 -7.05 -43.75
N THR A 262 -1.73 -8.28 -44.22
CA THR A 262 -0.88 -8.97 -45.19
C THR A 262 -1.85 -9.57 -46.22
N SER A 263 -1.81 -9.15 -47.48
CA SER A 263 -0.75 -9.47 -48.44
C SER A 263 -0.06 -8.25 -49.06
N LYS A 264 1.26 -8.35 -49.25
CA LYS A 264 2.06 -7.42 -50.06
C LYS A 264 1.75 -7.64 -51.54
N SER A 265 1.25 -6.62 -52.23
CA SER A 265 1.52 -6.44 -53.67
C SER A 265 2.87 -5.74 -53.83
N VAL A 266 3.65 -6.14 -54.83
CA VAL A 266 4.94 -5.50 -55.14
C VAL A 266 4.68 -4.22 -55.93
N ASP A 267 5.21 -3.10 -55.46
CA ASP A 267 5.23 -1.84 -56.21
C ASP A 267 6.32 -1.85 -57.27
N HIS A 268 5.92 -1.72 -58.54
CA HIS A 268 6.76 -1.19 -59.61
C HIS A 268 5.94 -0.19 -60.45
N ARG A 269 5.88 1.05 -59.96
CA ARG A 269 5.56 2.24 -60.77
C ARG A 269 6.66 3.26 -60.52
N GLY A 270 7.67 3.25 -61.40
CA GLY A 270 8.92 3.97 -61.21
C GLY A 270 9.75 4.12 -62.48
N MET A 271 9.09 4.41 -63.61
CA MET A 271 9.73 4.94 -64.82
C MET A 271 8.69 5.64 -65.70
N MET A 272 9.13 6.52 -66.59
CA MET A 272 8.35 7.41 -67.48
C MET A 272 7.78 8.69 -66.85
N GLN A 273 8.67 9.67 -66.65
CA GLN A 273 8.45 11.06 -67.08
C GLN A 273 9.80 11.61 -67.58
N GLY A 274 9.81 12.27 -68.75
CA GLY A 274 11.00 13.00 -69.23
C GLY A 274 11.53 12.63 -70.62
N ILE A 275 10.72 12.75 -71.67
CA ILE A 275 11.21 13.22 -72.99
C ILE A 275 10.20 14.27 -73.49
N ASN A 276 10.67 15.51 -73.62
CA ASN A 276 10.01 16.57 -74.39
C ASN A 276 10.64 16.64 -75.80
N ASP A 277 10.03 17.46 -76.66
CA ASP A 277 10.54 17.95 -77.94
C ASP A 277 10.58 16.99 -79.15
N LEU A 278 9.52 17.03 -79.95
CA LEU A 278 9.53 17.54 -81.34
C LEU A 278 8.09 17.67 -81.83
N LYS A 279 7.57 18.89 -82.03
CA LYS A 279 7.41 19.56 -83.34
C LYS A 279 6.92 18.64 -84.47
N SER A 280 5.77 19.02 -85.02
CA SER A 280 5.21 18.53 -86.29
C SER A 280 6.16 18.73 -87.48
N PRO A 281 6.30 17.71 -88.34
CA PRO A 281 6.50 17.89 -89.77
C PRO A 281 5.21 17.58 -90.55
N GLU A 282 5.05 18.23 -91.70
CA GLU A 282 3.91 18.08 -92.59
C GLU A 282 4.02 16.81 -93.47
N ASN A 283 2.87 16.41 -94.04
CA ASN A 283 2.72 15.68 -95.31
C ASN A 283 3.49 14.35 -95.53
N LEU A 284 2.76 13.23 -95.49
CA LEU A 284 2.37 12.43 -96.68
C LEU A 284 1.50 11.22 -96.24
N PRO A 285 0.61 10.69 -97.11
CA PRO A 285 -0.35 9.68 -96.72
C PRO A 285 0.27 8.27 -96.69
N VAL A 286 0.60 7.77 -95.50
CA VAL A 286 0.84 6.34 -95.30
C VAL A 286 -0.50 5.66 -95.10
N GLN A 287 -0.96 4.91 -96.11
CA GLN A 287 -2.09 4.00 -95.96
C GLN A 287 -1.72 2.93 -94.93
N VAL A 288 -2.29 3.02 -93.73
CA VAL A 288 -2.41 1.83 -92.86
C VAL A 288 -3.28 0.84 -93.63
N PRO A 289 -2.83 -0.40 -93.88
CA PRO A 289 -3.69 -1.38 -94.51
C PRO A 289 -4.88 -1.59 -93.59
N VAL A 290 -6.09 -1.27 -94.08
CA VAL A 290 -7.30 -1.82 -93.47
C VAL A 290 -7.13 -3.33 -93.58
N ASN A 291 -6.88 -3.99 -92.45
CA ASN A 291 -6.76 -5.43 -92.41
C ASN A 291 -8.19 -5.96 -92.57
N ILE A 292 -8.61 -6.17 -93.82
CA ILE A 292 -9.97 -6.55 -94.17
C ILE A 292 -10.19 -7.97 -93.66
N SER A 293 -10.70 -8.02 -92.43
CA SER A 293 -11.37 -9.15 -91.79
C SER A 293 -12.09 -9.98 -92.85
N LYS A 294 -11.70 -11.24 -93.02
CA LYS A 294 -12.36 -12.14 -93.97
C LYS A 294 -13.73 -12.50 -93.39
N TYR A 295 -14.78 -12.20 -94.15
CA TYR A 295 -16.18 -12.47 -93.80
C TYR A 295 -16.64 -11.75 -92.50
N PRO A 296 -16.61 -10.40 -92.44
CA PRO A 296 -17.13 -9.66 -91.31
C PRO A 296 -18.66 -9.61 -91.38
N PHE A 297 -19.33 -9.61 -90.23
CA PHE A 297 -20.78 -9.42 -90.17
C PHE A 297 -21.20 -8.64 -88.92
N THR A 298 -22.43 -8.12 -88.91
CA THR A 298 -22.93 -7.27 -87.82
C THR A 298 -24.02 -7.93 -86.97
N ILE A 299 -23.92 -7.74 -85.65
CA ILE A 299 -24.93 -8.10 -84.66
C ILE A 299 -25.60 -6.82 -84.19
N ILE A 300 -26.91 -6.69 -84.40
CA ILE A 300 -27.70 -5.51 -84.05
C ILE A 300 -28.61 -5.87 -82.87
N LYS A 301 -28.55 -5.07 -81.79
CA LYS A 301 -29.29 -5.33 -80.52
C LYS A 301 -29.11 -6.76 -79.98
N GLY A 302 -27.91 -7.34 -80.17
CA GLY A 302 -27.58 -8.70 -79.72
C GLY A 302 -28.20 -9.84 -80.54
N ARG A 303 -28.80 -9.58 -81.70
CA ARG A 303 -29.35 -10.60 -82.61
C ARG A 303 -28.73 -10.50 -84.00
N ILE A 304 -28.41 -11.64 -84.58
CA ILE A 304 -28.00 -11.78 -85.98
C ILE A 304 -29.26 -11.82 -86.85
N ASN A 305 -29.19 -11.20 -88.03
CA ASN A 305 -30.20 -11.40 -89.08
C ASN A 305 -29.76 -12.59 -89.96
N PRO A 306 -30.45 -13.76 -89.92
CA PRO A 306 -30.03 -14.94 -90.66
C PRO A 306 -30.20 -14.82 -92.18
N MET A 307 -30.83 -13.76 -92.68
CA MET A 307 -31.00 -13.46 -94.10
C MET A 307 -30.05 -12.35 -94.59
N ALA A 308 -29.18 -11.82 -93.73
CA ALA A 308 -28.22 -10.79 -94.12
C ALA A 308 -27.11 -11.39 -94.99
N THR A 309 -26.74 -10.69 -96.07
CA THR A 309 -25.84 -11.20 -97.11
C THR A 309 -24.41 -11.43 -96.60
N ASP A 310 -23.96 -10.61 -95.66
CA ASP A 310 -22.69 -10.75 -94.93
C ASP A 310 -22.64 -12.04 -94.09
N PHE A 311 -23.67 -12.30 -93.28
CA PHE A 311 -23.76 -13.50 -92.46
C PHE A 311 -23.99 -14.78 -93.25
N CYS A 312 -24.79 -14.73 -94.33
CA CYS A 312 -24.96 -15.86 -95.25
C CYS A 312 -23.63 -16.25 -95.91
N HIS A 313 -22.83 -15.27 -96.34
CA HIS A 313 -21.51 -15.50 -96.94
C HIS A 313 -20.54 -16.11 -95.92
N PHE A 314 -20.47 -15.57 -94.70
CA PHE A 314 -19.71 -16.17 -93.58
C PHE A 314 -20.11 -17.63 -93.31
N LYS A 315 -21.41 -17.91 -93.19
CA LYS A 315 -21.94 -19.25 -92.89
C LYS A 315 -21.68 -20.27 -94.02
N GLN A 316 -21.68 -19.84 -95.28
CA GLN A 316 -21.33 -20.70 -96.40
C GLN A 316 -19.84 -21.05 -96.41
N SER A 317 -18.96 -20.05 -96.22
CA SER A 317 -17.50 -20.23 -96.27
C SER A 317 -16.93 -21.04 -95.10
N TYR A 318 -17.58 -21.06 -93.94
CA TYR A 318 -17.18 -21.87 -92.77
C TYR A 318 -18.12 -23.05 -92.48
N SER A 319 -18.84 -23.53 -93.50
CA SER A 319 -19.82 -24.62 -93.37
C SER A 319 -19.24 -25.94 -92.83
N LEU A 320 -17.98 -26.27 -93.14
CA LEU A 320 -17.30 -27.49 -92.66
C LEU A 320 -16.94 -27.47 -91.16
N CYS A 321 -16.77 -26.29 -90.57
CA CYS A 321 -16.47 -26.11 -89.14
C CYS A 321 -17.61 -25.44 -88.36
N TRP A 322 -18.82 -25.39 -88.94
CA TRP A 322 -19.96 -24.67 -88.36
C TRP A 322 -20.31 -25.13 -86.93
N SER A 323 -20.11 -26.42 -86.62
CA SER A 323 -20.39 -26.99 -85.30
C SER A 323 -19.55 -26.41 -84.16
N SER A 324 -18.28 -26.05 -84.37
CA SER A 324 -17.45 -25.39 -83.34
C SER A 324 -17.74 -23.89 -83.21
N VAL A 325 -18.29 -23.29 -84.26
CA VAL A 325 -18.61 -21.85 -84.33
C VAL A 325 -19.96 -21.52 -83.68
N VAL A 326 -20.95 -22.42 -83.77
CA VAL A 326 -22.32 -22.20 -83.27
C VAL A 326 -22.36 -21.91 -81.77
N ASP A 327 -21.65 -22.68 -80.94
CA ASP A 327 -21.64 -22.49 -79.48
C ASP A 327 -21.00 -21.14 -79.11
N ALA A 328 -19.90 -20.77 -79.77
CA ALA A 328 -19.23 -19.49 -79.62
C ALA A 328 -20.12 -18.31 -80.04
N LEU A 329 -20.85 -18.47 -81.15
CA LEU A 329 -21.77 -17.47 -81.69
C LEU A 329 -23.00 -17.28 -80.78
N GLU A 330 -23.61 -18.36 -80.29
CA GLU A 330 -24.74 -18.28 -79.36
C GLU A 330 -24.31 -17.66 -78.02
N ALA A 331 -23.13 -18.02 -77.51
CA ALA A 331 -22.58 -17.40 -76.31
C ALA A 331 -22.27 -15.90 -76.49
N LEU A 332 -21.77 -15.50 -77.66
CA LEU A 332 -21.55 -14.10 -78.04
C LEU A 332 -22.87 -13.33 -78.13
N GLU A 333 -23.87 -13.83 -78.87
CA GLU A 333 -25.20 -13.23 -78.92
C GLU A 333 -25.79 -13.08 -77.52
N LYS A 334 -25.74 -14.14 -76.70
CA LYS A 334 -26.26 -14.16 -75.34
C LYS A 334 -25.55 -13.13 -74.44
N LEU A 335 -24.24 -12.94 -74.60
CA LEU A 335 -23.50 -11.88 -73.92
C LEU A 335 -24.00 -10.49 -74.36
N LEU A 336 -24.10 -10.24 -75.67
CA LEU A 336 -24.52 -8.96 -76.22
C LEU A 336 -25.98 -8.61 -75.83
N ARG A 337 -26.88 -9.60 -75.80
CA ARG A 337 -28.26 -9.48 -75.30
C ARG A 337 -28.32 -9.21 -73.79
N ASN A 338 -27.54 -9.92 -72.98
CA ASN A 338 -27.46 -9.72 -71.52
C ASN A 338 -26.98 -8.32 -71.12
N PHE A 339 -26.17 -7.64 -71.95
CA PHE A 339 -25.64 -6.30 -71.69
C PHE A 339 -26.27 -5.19 -72.56
N ALA A 340 -27.36 -5.49 -73.29
CA ALA A 340 -28.07 -4.56 -74.17
C ALA A 340 -27.13 -3.80 -75.14
N VAL A 341 -26.21 -4.52 -75.78
CA VAL A 341 -25.26 -3.93 -76.73
C VAL A 341 -26.00 -3.58 -78.03
N PRO A 342 -25.99 -2.30 -78.48
CA PRO A 342 -26.81 -1.86 -79.61
C PRO A 342 -26.26 -2.32 -80.97
N LEU A 343 -24.94 -2.38 -81.12
CA LEU A 343 -24.23 -2.78 -82.33
C LEU A 343 -22.90 -3.43 -81.95
N ALA A 344 -22.60 -4.59 -82.55
CA ALA A 344 -21.30 -5.22 -82.49
C ALA A 344 -20.89 -5.70 -83.90
N LYS A 345 -19.66 -5.39 -84.31
CA LYS A 345 -19.06 -5.85 -85.56
C LYS A 345 -18.19 -7.07 -85.26
N VAL A 346 -18.45 -8.21 -85.91
CA VAL A 346 -17.81 -9.49 -85.61
C VAL A 346 -16.82 -9.83 -86.71
N SER A 347 -15.58 -10.13 -86.34
CA SER A 347 -14.60 -10.69 -87.28
C SER A 347 -14.82 -12.20 -87.38
N GLY A 348 -15.23 -12.68 -88.57
CA GLY A 348 -15.54 -14.08 -88.80
C GLY A 348 -14.35 -15.00 -88.51
N GLU A 349 -13.15 -14.62 -88.97
CA GLU A 349 -11.89 -15.34 -88.75
C GLU A 349 -11.58 -15.52 -87.26
N ARG A 350 -11.63 -14.43 -86.46
CA ARG A 350 -11.39 -14.50 -85.00
C ARG A 350 -12.45 -15.30 -84.25
N LEU A 351 -13.70 -15.30 -84.72
CA LEU A 351 -14.76 -16.11 -84.12
C LEU A 351 -14.48 -17.60 -84.33
N VAL A 352 -14.01 -17.97 -85.51
CA VAL A 352 -13.65 -19.33 -85.87
C VAL A 352 -12.41 -19.79 -85.09
N GLU A 353 -11.39 -18.94 -84.94
CA GLU A 353 -10.24 -19.22 -84.06
C GLU A 353 -10.66 -19.43 -82.60
N PHE A 354 -11.52 -18.55 -82.06
CA PHE A 354 -12.04 -18.67 -80.70
C PHE A 354 -12.88 -19.94 -80.52
N GLY A 355 -13.72 -20.30 -81.50
CA GLY A 355 -14.53 -21.53 -81.48
C GLY A 355 -13.70 -22.81 -81.53
N HIS A 356 -12.57 -22.83 -82.24
CA HIS A 356 -11.64 -23.98 -82.21
C HIS A 356 -10.80 -24.04 -80.92
N GLY A 357 -10.48 -22.90 -80.31
CA GLY A 357 -9.74 -22.82 -79.06
C GLY A 357 -10.60 -23.04 -77.79
N TRP A 358 -11.92 -22.88 -77.89
CA TRP A 358 -12.84 -23.09 -76.77
C TRP A 358 -13.38 -24.52 -76.75
N ASP A 359 -12.81 -25.34 -75.87
CA ASP A 359 -13.34 -26.66 -75.53
C ASP A 359 -14.76 -26.53 -74.93
N SER A 360 -15.78 -27.00 -75.68
CA SER A 360 -17.20 -26.93 -75.31
C SER A 360 -17.61 -28.00 -74.27
N GLY A 361 -16.64 -28.58 -73.56
CA GLY A 361 -16.81 -29.45 -72.40
C GLY A 361 -17.70 -28.85 -71.29
N TRP A 362 -19.00 -29.18 -71.36
CA TRP A 362 -20.07 -28.99 -70.37
C TRP A 362 -19.65 -28.50 -68.97
N ARG A 363 -19.65 -27.17 -68.77
CA ARG A 363 -20.09 -26.42 -67.54
C ARG A 363 -19.48 -25.01 -67.42
N LYS A 364 -18.46 -24.65 -68.19
CA LYS A 364 -17.85 -23.31 -68.12
C LYS A 364 -18.42 -22.41 -69.23
N ALA A 365 -19.09 -21.33 -68.82
CA ALA A 365 -19.37 -20.23 -69.73
C ALA A 365 -18.04 -19.63 -70.23
N PRO A 366 -17.96 -19.20 -71.50
CA PRO A 366 -16.72 -18.69 -72.06
C PRO A 366 -16.29 -17.40 -71.36
N PRO A 367 -14.97 -17.11 -71.25
CA PRO A 367 -14.50 -15.87 -70.66
C PRO A 367 -15.03 -14.66 -71.43
N VAL A 368 -15.63 -13.69 -70.72
CA VAL A 368 -16.21 -12.48 -71.33
C VAL A 368 -15.18 -11.73 -72.18
N ILE A 369 -13.92 -11.65 -71.73
CA ILE A 369 -12.82 -11.05 -72.51
C ILE A 369 -12.59 -11.78 -73.83
N GLY A 370 -12.62 -13.12 -73.83
CA GLY A 370 -12.40 -13.94 -75.02
C GLY A 370 -13.50 -13.82 -76.07
N LEU A 371 -14.77 -13.72 -75.63
CA LEU A 371 -15.88 -13.40 -76.52
C LEU A 371 -15.77 -11.99 -77.11
N LEU A 372 -15.26 -11.02 -76.35
CA LEU A 372 -15.15 -9.63 -76.80
C LEU A 372 -13.97 -9.40 -77.76
N SER A 373 -12.86 -10.16 -77.66
CA SER A 373 -11.71 -10.05 -78.58
C SER A 373 -12.02 -10.44 -80.03
N VAL A 374 -13.13 -11.14 -80.25
CA VAL A 374 -13.66 -11.48 -81.59
C VAL A 374 -14.25 -10.26 -82.32
N LEU A 375 -14.61 -9.20 -81.59
CA LEU A 375 -15.24 -8.02 -82.15
C LEU A 375 -14.22 -7.06 -82.77
N GLU A 376 -14.60 -6.43 -83.87
CA GLU A 376 -13.80 -5.36 -84.49
C GLU A 376 -13.94 -4.06 -83.69
N ASN A 377 -15.14 -3.75 -83.18
CA ASN A 377 -15.39 -2.62 -82.28
C ASN A 377 -15.33 -3.00 -80.79
N TRP A 378 -14.40 -3.90 -80.43
CA TRP A 378 -14.31 -4.46 -79.07
C TRP A 378 -14.16 -3.41 -77.96
N GLU A 379 -13.46 -2.29 -78.20
CA GLU A 379 -13.25 -1.21 -77.22
C GLU A 379 -14.57 -0.52 -76.84
N GLU A 380 -15.43 -0.22 -77.83
CA GLU A 380 -16.75 0.36 -77.61
C GLU A 380 -17.65 -0.59 -76.82
N VAL A 381 -17.65 -1.88 -77.19
CA VAL A 381 -18.51 -2.89 -76.58
C VAL A 381 -18.03 -3.26 -75.18
N LEU A 382 -16.72 -3.39 -74.95
CA LEU A 382 -16.14 -3.57 -73.61
C LEU A 382 -16.41 -2.34 -72.73
N GLY A 383 -16.31 -1.14 -73.31
CA GLY A 383 -16.66 0.12 -72.68
C GLY A 383 -18.15 0.25 -72.31
N LEU A 384 -19.04 -0.56 -72.91
CA LEU A 384 -20.43 -0.72 -72.48
C LEU A 384 -20.59 -1.86 -71.45
N VAL A 385 -20.08 -3.06 -71.73
CA VAL A 385 -20.20 -4.25 -70.86
C VAL A 385 -19.64 -3.99 -69.46
N SER A 386 -18.56 -3.21 -69.37
CA SER A 386 -17.91 -2.87 -68.09
C SER A 386 -18.62 -1.78 -67.28
N ARG A 387 -19.64 -1.11 -67.83
CA ARG A 387 -20.36 -0.03 -67.10
C ARG A 387 -21.22 -0.62 -65.99
N PRO A 388 -21.07 -0.16 -64.73
CA PRO A 388 -21.95 -0.54 -63.64
C PRO A 388 -23.42 -0.33 -64.01
N GLY A 389 -24.24 -1.35 -63.79
CA GLY A 389 -25.67 -1.34 -64.11
C GLY A 389 -26.05 -1.68 -65.56
N GLN A 390 -25.11 -1.75 -66.50
CA GLN A 390 -25.43 -2.07 -67.90
C GLN A 390 -26.00 -3.50 -68.06
N ARG A 391 -25.51 -4.47 -67.27
CA ARG A 391 -26.06 -5.84 -67.21
C ARG A 391 -27.56 -5.88 -66.89
N TYR A 392 -28.09 -4.91 -66.16
CA TYR A 392 -29.49 -4.87 -65.73
C TYR A 392 -30.43 -4.27 -66.78
N LYS A 393 -29.89 -3.72 -67.87
CA LYS A 393 -30.67 -3.20 -69.01
C LYS A 393 -30.92 -4.24 -70.12
N GLY A 394 -30.17 -5.34 -70.11
CA GLY A 394 -30.28 -6.40 -71.11
C GLY A 394 -31.30 -7.49 -70.75
N GLU A 395 -31.31 -8.55 -71.55
CA GLU A 395 -32.18 -9.70 -71.38
C GLU A 395 -31.98 -10.35 -69.98
N GLY A 396 -33.09 -10.67 -69.29
CA GLY A 396 -33.09 -11.11 -67.89
C GLY A 396 -32.53 -10.08 -66.88
N GLY A 397 -32.42 -8.80 -67.25
CA GLY A 397 -31.79 -7.76 -66.45
C GLY A 397 -32.49 -7.48 -65.11
N ILE A 398 -33.83 -7.59 -65.07
CA ILE A 398 -34.65 -7.44 -63.85
C ILE A 398 -34.32 -8.57 -62.86
N ASP A 399 -34.29 -9.82 -63.32
CA ASP A 399 -33.96 -10.98 -62.48
C ASP A 399 -32.50 -10.93 -62.00
N ALA A 400 -31.58 -10.55 -62.89
CA ALA A 400 -30.17 -10.36 -62.52
C ALA A 400 -29.99 -9.25 -61.46
N ALA A 401 -30.74 -8.15 -61.56
CA ALA A 401 -30.75 -7.10 -60.55
C ALA A 401 -31.37 -7.59 -59.24
N ALA A 402 -32.50 -8.30 -59.29
CA ALA A 402 -33.16 -8.87 -58.12
C ALA A 402 -32.25 -9.87 -57.39
N ILE A 403 -31.60 -10.78 -58.11
CA ILE A 403 -30.63 -11.74 -57.57
C ILE A 403 -29.44 -11.02 -56.93
N HIS A 404 -28.90 -9.98 -57.59
CA HIS A 404 -27.80 -9.19 -57.04
C HIS A 404 -28.20 -8.45 -55.75
N ILE A 405 -29.34 -7.75 -55.76
CA ILE A 405 -29.88 -7.04 -54.58
C ILE A 405 -30.16 -8.03 -53.43
N GLN A 406 -30.84 -9.14 -53.70
CA GLN A 406 -31.16 -10.16 -52.70
C GLN A 406 -29.90 -10.83 -52.13
N SER A 407 -28.90 -11.14 -52.96
CA SER A 407 -27.65 -11.74 -52.49
C SER A 407 -26.80 -10.76 -51.67
N CYS A 408 -26.70 -9.49 -52.09
CA CYS A 408 -26.10 -8.42 -51.29
C CYS A 408 -26.80 -8.24 -49.94
N TRP A 409 -28.13 -8.23 -49.91
CA TRP A 409 -28.90 -8.07 -48.67
C TRP A 409 -28.76 -9.29 -47.74
N ARG A 410 -28.85 -10.51 -48.27
CA ARG A 410 -28.61 -11.76 -47.51
C ARG A 410 -27.19 -11.79 -46.94
N ARG A 411 -26.18 -11.38 -47.72
CA ARG A 411 -24.79 -11.23 -47.25
C ARG A 411 -24.68 -10.20 -46.12
N TYR A 412 -25.27 -9.03 -46.28
CA TYR A 412 -25.26 -7.97 -45.27
C TYR A 412 -25.90 -8.43 -43.95
N LEU A 413 -27.07 -9.07 -44.01
CA LEU A 413 -27.74 -9.66 -42.84
C LEU A 413 -26.87 -10.74 -42.16
N ALA A 414 -26.32 -11.67 -42.92
CA ALA A 414 -25.46 -12.74 -42.40
C ALA A 414 -24.18 -12.19 -41.75
N GLN A 415 -23.52 -11.23 -42.41
CA GLN A 415 -22.32 -10.55 -41.88
C GLN A 415 -22.65 -9.76 -40.60
N THR A 416 -23.79 -9.07 -40.57
CA THR A 416 -24.25 -8.32 -39.38
C THR A 416 -24.56 -9.25 -38.21
N ALA A 417 -25.22 -10.40 -38.47
CA ALA A 417 -25.48 -11.43 -37.47
C ALA A 417 -24.16 -12.07 -36.95
N TYR A 418 -23.21 -12.36 -37.84
CA TYR A 418 -21.88 -12.87 -37.47
C TYR A 418 -21.11 -11.87 -36.60
N LEU A 419 -21.05 -10.59 -36.98
CA LEU A 419 -20.39 -9.56 -36.18
C LEU A 419 -21.04 -9.39 -34.80
N ARG A 420 -22.39 -9.45 -34.71
CA ARG A 420 -23.11 -9.48 -33.43
C ARG A 420 -22.76 -10.73 -32.60
N HIS A 421 -22.64 -11.90 -33.23
CA HIS A 421 -22.21 -13.14 -32.55
C HIS A 421 -20.77 -13.02 -32.02
N CYS A 422 -19.82 -12.54 -32.82
CA CYS A 422 -18.43 -12.33 -32.40
C CYS A 422 -18.32 -11.36 -31.22
N ARG A 423 -19.05 -10.23 -31.25
CA ARG A 423 -19.13 -9.29 -30.12
C ARG A 423 -19.68 -9.97 -28.86
N ARG A 424 -20.75 -10.77 -28.97
CA ARG A 424 -21.31 -11.54 -27.84
C ARG A 424 -20.36 -12.60 -27.31
N LYS A 425 -19.64 -13.33 -28.19
CA LYS A 425 -18.64 -14.34 -27.80
C LYS A 425 -17.46 -13.70 -27.07
N TRP A 426 -16.97 -12.56 -27.55
CA TRP A 426 -15.90 -11.80 -26.89
C TRP A 426 -16.35 -11.29 -25.52
N ALA A 427 -17.52 -10.65 -25.43
CA ALA A 427 -18.09 -10.19 -24.17
C ALA A 427 -18.27 -11.35 -23.16
N ALA A 428 -18.78 -12.50 -23.59
CA ALA A 428 -18.91 -13.69 -22.74
C ALA A 428 -17.55 -14.21 -22.24
N GLY A 429 -16.51 -14.19 -23.07
CA GLY A 429 -15.14 -14.52 -22.67
C GLY A 429 -14.60 -13.57 -21.60
N THR A 430 -14.75 -12.26 -21.81
CA THR A 430 -14.34 -11.22 -20.85
C THR A 430 -15.07 -11.36 -19.51
N ILE A 431 -16.40 -11.58 -19.55
CA ILE A 431 -17.21 -11.81 -18.35
C ILE A 431 -16.76 -13.09 -17.61
N ALA A 432 -16.52 -14.19 -18.33
CA ALA A 432 -16.08 -15.45 -17.73
C ALA A 432 -14.69 -15.35 -17.09
N ILE A 433 -13.74 -14.65 -17.72
CA ILE A 433 -12.39 -14.42 -17.15
C ILE A 433 -12.49 -13.55 -15.89
N SER A 434 -13.22 -12.43 -15.95
CA SER A 434 -13.42 -11.55 -14.79
C SER A 434 -14.12 -12.27 -13.63
N TRP A 435 -15.14 -13.08 -13.92
CA TRP A 435 -15.82 -13.92 -12.91
C TRP A 435 -14.88 -14.97 -12.30
N LEU A 436 -14.04 -15.62 -13.12
CA LEU A 436 -13.06 -16.59 -12.65
C LEU A 436 -12.02 -15.92 -11.73
N MET A 437 -11.47 -14.77 -12.13
CA MET A 437 -10.51 -14.02 -11.33
C MET A 437 -11.13 -13.55 -10.00
N HIS A 438 -12.35 -13.01 -10.04
CA HIS A 438 -13.10 -12.64 -8.84
C HIS A 438 -13.33 -13.85 -7.91
N THR A 439 -13.74 -15.00 -8.47
CA THR A 439 -13.97 -16.24 -7.70
C THR A 439 -12.67 -16.76 -7.06
N GLN A 440 -11.55 -16.73 -7.77
CA GLN A 440 -10.26 -17.12 -7.20
C GLN A 440 -9.77 -16.14 -6.14
N MET A 441 -9.93 -14.83 -6.36
CA MET A 441 -9.62 -13.79 -5.37
C MET A 441 -10.43 -13.98 -4.08
N LEU A 442 -11.73 -14.30 -4.17
CA LEU A 442 -12.55 -14.64 -3.00
C LEU A 442 -12.07 -15.91 -2.29
N ARG A 443 -11.66 -16.95 -3.02
CA ARG A 443 -11.10 -18.18 -2.42
C ARG A 443 -9.80 -17.90 -1.67
N VAL A 444 -8.87 -17.15 -2.28
CA VAL A 444 -7.60 -16.75 -1.66
C VAL A 444 -7.83 -15.87 -0.44
N ARG A 445 -8.74 -14.87 -0.52
CA ARG A 445 -9.11 -14.03 0.63
C ARG A 445 -9.63 -14.87 1.81
N LYS A 446 -10.54 -15.82 1.57
CA LYS A 446 -11.04 -16.74 2.62
C LYS A 446 -9.93 -17.61 3.21
N ALA A 447 -9.02 -18.13 2.38
CA ALA A 447 -7.89 -18.94 2.85
C ALA A 447 -6.90 -18.11 3.70
N LEU A 448 -6.63 -16.85 3.32
CA LEU A 448 -5.78 -15.93 4.08
C LEU A 448 -6.42 -15.52 5.41
N GLN A 449 -7.74 -15.26 5.43
CA GLN A 449 -8.49 -15.00 6.66
C GLN A 449 -8.44 -16.20 7.62
N ALA A 450 -8.66 -17.43 7.11
CA ALA A 450 -8.54 -18.65 7.91
C ALA A 450 -7.11 -18.88 8.44
N ARG A 451 -6.08 -18.56 7.65
CA ARG A 451 -4.67 -18.62 8.10
C ARG A 451 -4.39 -17.61 9.22
N ARG A 452 -4.83 -16.35 9.06
CA ARG A 452 -4.68 -15.30 10.10
C ARG A 452 -5.37 -15.68 11.40
N PHE A 453 -6.58 -16.23 11.32
CA PHE A 453 -7.32 -16.70 12.49
C PHE A 453 -6.57 -17.83 13.21
N ARG A 454 -6.06 -18.84 12.49
CA ARG A 454 -5.22 -19.90 13.08
C ARG A 454 -3.93 -19.35 13.70
N GLN A 455 -3.26 -18.40 13.06
CA GLN A 455 -2.04 -17.77 13.59
C GLN A 455 -2.32 -17.06 14.92
N LEU A 456 -3.49 -16.44 15.05
CA LEU A 456 -3.96 -15.80 16.28
C LEU A 456 -4.30 -16.83 17.39
N GLU A 457 -4.99 -17.92 17.06
CA GLU A 457 -5.25 -19.02 18.00
C GLU A 457 -3.94 -19.66 18.50
N ASN A 458 -3.01 -19.93 17.58
CA ASN A 458 -1.70 -20.47 17.90
C ASN A 458 -0.87 -19.50 18.78
N TYR A 459 -0.94 -18.19 18.51
CA TYR A 459 -0.33 -17.17 19.37
C TYR A 459 -0.92 -17.21 20.79
N ARG A 460 -2.26 -17.23 20.94
CA ARG A 460 -2.91 -17.28 22.28
C ARG A 460 -2.54 -18.54 23.06
N SER A 461 -2.48 -19.69 22.39
CA SER A 461 -2.02 -20.95 23.00
C SER A 461 -0.55 -20.89 23.44
N ARG A 462 0.34 -20.39 22.58
CA ARG A 462 1.77 -20.20 22.93
C ARG A 462 1.97 -19.15 24.04
N ALA A 463 1.16 -18.10 24.09
CA ALA A 463 1.18 -17.09 25.16
C ALA A 463 0.76 -17.67 26.53
N GLN A 464 -0.27 -18.52 26.56
CA GLN A 464 -0.65 -19.26 27.78
C GLN A 464 0.48 -20.19 28.26
N HIS A 465 1.16 -20.88 27.34
CA HIS A 465 2.32 -21.70 27.68
C HIS A 465 3.51 -20.87 28.18
N LEU A 466 3.76 -19.68 27.60
CA LEU A 466 4.78 -18.75 28.06
C LEU A 466 4.49 -18.27 29.49
N ALA A 467 3.24 -17.88 29.77
CA ALA A 467 2.79 -17.46 31.11
C ALA A 467 2.98 -18.57 32.15
N ALA A 468 2.49 -19.78 31.86
CA ALA A 468 2.56 -20.91 32.79
C ALA A 468 4.00 -21.34 33.14
N ASN A 469 4.97 -21.12 32.24
CA ASN A 469 6.37 -21.53 32.42
C ASN A 469 7.34 -20.35 32.63
N TRP A 470 6.84 -19.12 32.81
CA TRP A 470 7.66 -17.91 32.76
C TRP A 470 8.84 -17.92 33.75
N LYS A 471 8.58 -18.21 35.04
CA LYS A 471 9.63 -18.26 36.08
C LYS A 471 10.70 -19.32 35.78
N HIS A 472 10.30 -20.48 35.21
CA HIS A 472 11.26 -21.50 34.78
C HIS A 472 12.12 -21.01 33.60
N ILE A 473 11.49 -20.39 32.59
CA ILE A 473 12.18 -19.83 31.42
C ILE A 473 13.20 -18.77 31.87
N GLN A 474 12.84 -17.85 32.78
CA GLN A 474 13.75 -16.85 33.34
C GLN A 474 14.99 -17.48 34.01
N SER A 475 14.80 -18.53 34.81
CA SER A 475 15.90 -19.25 35.49
C SER A 475 16.77 -20.10 34.56
N SER A 476 16.38 -20.28 33.30
CA SER A 476 16.98 -21.22 32.35
C SER A 476 17.72 -20.51 31.20
N LYS A 477 18.59 -21.25 30.51
CA LYS A 477 19.22 -20.77 29.27
C LYS A 477 18.18 -20.57 28.17
N ARG A 478 18.08 -19.33 27.67
CA ARG A 478 17.02 -18.87 26.77
C ARG A 478 17.55 -17.99 25.63
N THR A 479 16.96 -18.12 24.45
CA THR A 479 17.30 -17.33 23.26
C THR A 479 16.21 -16.28 23.01
N ILE A 480 16.58 -15.00 23.09
CA ILE A 480 15.71 -13.87 22.77
C ILE A 480 15.85 -13.54 21.28
N ILE A 481 14.76 -13.67 20.53
CA ILE A 481 14.70 -13.25 19.13
C ILE A 481 14.15 -11.83 19.11
N HIS A 482 15.01 -10.82 19.03
CA HIS A 482 14.56 -9.45 18.96
C HIS A 482 14.29 -9.03 17.51
N ILE A 483 13.08 -8.52 17.28
CA ILE A 483 12.62 -8.00 15.99
C ILE A 483 12.14 -6.57 16.23
N PRO A 484 12.99 -5.54 16.11
CA PRO A 484 12.64 -4.13 16.30
C PRO A 484 11.81 -3.58 15.12
N SER A 485 10.65 -4.20 14.90
CA SER A 485 9.71 -3.90 13.84
C SER A 485 8.85 -2.71 14.22
N LEU A 486 8.78 -1.70 13.36
CA LEU A 486 7.86 -0.59 13.51
C LEU A 486 6.59 -0.87 12.67
N GLY A 487 5.64 -1.59 13.28
CA GLY A 487 4.35 -2.00 12.72
C GLY A 487 3.37 -0.89 12.26
N TYR A 488 3.83 0.34 12.05
CA TYR A 488 3.02 1.51 11.71
C TYR A 488 2.23 1.37 10.40
N SER A 489 1.16 2.17 10.28
CA SER A 489 0.34 2.21 9.06
C SER A 489 1.17 2.62 7.84
N GLN A 490 0.79 2.14 6.64
CA GLN A 490 1.50 2.47 5.40
C GLN A 490 1.62 3.99 5.18
N SER A 491 0.57 4.75 5.52
CA SER A 491 0.58 6.22 5.42
C SER A 491 1.66 6.88 6.27
N GLN A 492 1.93 6.37 7.47
CA GLN A 492 2.95 6.92 8.36
C GLN A 492 4.34 6.52 7.90
N ARG A 493 4.53 5.25 7.52
CA ARG A 493 5.82 4.74 7.01
C ARG A 493 6.29 5.47 5.76
N MET A 494 5.38 5.97 4.91
CA MET A 494 5.73 6.81 3.75
C MET A 494 6.18 8.23 4.14
N ASN A 495 5.84 8.74 5.32
CA ASN A 495 6.24 10.06 5.81
C ASN A 495 7.54 10.02 6.63
N LEU A 496 8.01 8.82 7.02
CA LEU A 496 9.26 8.63 7.77
C LEU A 496 10.46 8.49 6.81
N ARG A 497 11.50 9.29 7.05
CA ARG A 497 12.83 9.14 6.41
C ARG A 497 13.68 8.17 7.23
N GLY A 498 14.58 7.42 6.59
CA GLY A 498 15.45 6.47 7.28
C GLY A 498 14.70 5.42 8.11
N PHE A 499 13.55 4.95 7.61
CA PHE A 499 12.64 4.09 8.38
C PHE A 499 13.26 2.77 8.84
N ASP A 500 14.23 2.27 8.10
CA ASP A 500 15.09 1.15 8.46
C ASP A 500 16.14 1.50 9.51
N ILE A 501 16.70 2.72 9.50
CA ILE A 501 17.58 3.22 10.57
C ILE A 501 16.79 3.35 11.87
N LEU A 502 15.57 3.90 11.83
CA LEU A 502 14.67 3.98 13.00
C LEU A 502 14.38 2.59 13.59
N GLN A 503 14.14 1.59 12.75
CA GLN A 503 14.01 0.19 13.17
C GLN A 503 15.32 -0.42 13.72
N ASN A 504 16.49 0.20 13.52
CA ASN A 504 17.78 -0.35 13.97
C ASN A 504 18.35 0.33 15.23
N ILE A 505 17.70 1.38 15.77
CA ILE A 505 18.18 2.09 16.97
C ILE A 505 18.27 1.16 18.19
N GLN A 506 17.40 0.15 18.24
CA GLN A 506 17.34 -0.85 19.30
C GLN A 506 18.46 -1.91 19.21
N ILE A 507 19.46 -1.75 18.33
CA ILE A 507 20.61 -2.66 18.21
C ILE A 507 21.33 -2.91 19.55
N SER A 508 21.34 -1.93 20.45
CA SER A 508 21.85 -2.06 21.82
C SER A 508 21.21 -3.19 22.64
N ARG A 509 20.07 -3.76 22.21
CA ARG A 509 19.49 -5.01 22.74
C ARG A 509 20.46 -6.20 22.75
N VAL A 510 21.51 -6.20 21.92
CA VAL A 510 22.57 -7.23 22.01
C VAL A 510 23.26 -7.26 23.37
N CYS A 511 23.17 -6.19 24.16
CA CYS A 511 23.73 -6.09 25.52
C CYS A 511 22.96 -6.90 26.58
N ASP A 512 21.78 -7.45 26.26
CA ASP A 512 21.05 -8.39 27.14
C ASP A 512 21.89 -9.66 27.47
N ILE A 513 22.94 -9.95 26.69
CA ILE A 513 23.91 -11.02 27.03
C ILE A 513 24.64 -10.77 28.36
N ARG A 514 24.50 -9.61 29.00
CA ARG A 514 24.91 -9.41 30.40
C ARG A 514 24.31 -10.45 31.35
N ASP A 515 23.12 -10.99 31.04
CA ASP A 515 22.64 -12.24 31.66
C ASP A 515 23.35 -13.43 31.00
N GLU A 516 24.10 -14.22 31.78
CA GLU A 516 24.83 -15.40 31.32
C GLU A 516 23.93 -16.47 30.69
N ASN A 517 22.65 -16.50 31.08
CA ASN A 517 21.65 -17.43 30.56
C ASN A 517 20.98 -16.93 29.26
N VAL A 518 21.29 -15.72 28.79
CA VAL A 518 20.72 -15.15 27.57
C VAL A 518 21.63 -15.31 26.36
N GLU A 519 21.01 -15.74 25.26
CA GLU A 519 21.52 -15.62 23.90
C GLU A 519 20.61 -14.67 23.11
N VAL A 520 21.16 -13.73 22.33
CA VAL A 520 20.36 -12.75 21.57
C VAL A 520 20.48 -13.00 20.06
N ILE A 521 19.37 -13.32 19.40
CA ILE A 521 19.25 -13.25 17.94
C ILE A 521 18.62 -11.91 17.59
N TYR A 522 19.43 -10.98 17.09
CA TYR A 522 18.97 -9.66 16.66
C TYR A 522 18.66 -9.69 15.16
N VAL A 523 17.41 -9.38 14.79
CA VAL A 523 17.03 -9.23 13.38
C VAL A 523 17.30 -7.78 12.97
N CYS A 524 18.16 -7.58 11.97
CA CYS A 524 18.56 -6.25 11.51
C CYS A 524 17.80 -5.85 10.23
N PRO A 525 17.24 -4.63 10.11
CA PRO A 525 16.52 -4.16 8.93
C PRO A 525 17.42 -3.84 7.72
N ARG A 526 18.75 -3.79 7.89
CA ARG A 526 19.73 -3.57 6.81
C ARG A 526 20.93 -4.51 6.97
N HIS A 527 21.75 -4.68 5.94
CA HIS A 527 23.07 -5.32 6.07
C HIS A 527 24.03 -4.34 6.77
N LEU A 528 24.62 -4.75 7.90
CA LEU A 528 25.62 -3.95 8.62
C LEU A 528 27.01 -4.11 8.01
N GLY A 529 27.78 -3.02 7.97
CA GLY A 529 29.19 -3.05 7.64
C GLY A 529 30.02 -3.85 8.64
N GLU A 530 31.17 -4.36 8.18
CA GLU A 530 32.12 -5.09 9.03
C GLU A 530 32.67 -4.22 10.17
N ASP A 531 32.71 -2.89 9.98
CA ASP A 531 33.08 -1.90 10.99
C ASP A 531 32.12 -1.89 12.19
N ILE A 532 30.80 -1.91 11.94
CA ILE A 532 29.78 -1.96 12.99
C ILE A 532 29.77 -3.34 13.67
N LEU A 533 29.89 -4.42 12.90
CA LEU A 533 29.98 -5.77 13.45
C LEU A 533 31.22 -5.93 14.33
N HIS A 534 32.36 -5.38 13.91
CA HIS A 534 33.58 -5.32 14.70
C HIS A 534 33.40 -4.45 15.94
N TYR A 535 32.79 -3.27 15.82
CA TYR A 535 32.50 -2.37 16.95
C TYR A 535 31.75 -3.07 18.07
N TYR A 536 30.57 -3.64 17.80
CA TYR A 536 29.79 -4.35 18.82
C TYR A 536 30.48 -5.64 19.29
N THR A 537 31.21 -6.36 18.42
CA THR A 537 31.99 -7.53 18.84
C THR A 537 33.13 -7.15 19.81
N SER A 538 33.80 -6.02 19.60
CA SER A 538 34.84 -5.51 20.50
C SER A 538 34.25 -5.00 21.81
N LEU A 539 33.16 -4.22 21.73
CA LEU A 539 32.47 -3.65 22.88
C LEU A 539 31.96 -4.73 23.85
N LEU A 540 31.40 -5.81 23.31
CA LEU A 540 30.85 -6.93 24.09
C LEU A 540 31.90 -7.96 24.54
N LYS A 541 33.16 -7.85 24.07
CA LYS A 541 34.29 -8.67 24.52
C LYS A 541 34.97 -8.13 25.78
N CYS A 542 34.58 -6.95 26.27
CA CYS A 542 35.24 -6.28 27.39
C CYS A 542 34.98 -6.92 28.77
N ASP A 543 34.16 -7.98 28.87
CA ASP A 543 34.14 -8.87 30.04
C ASP A 543 35.22 -9.95 29.90
N GLY A 544 36.40 -9.68 30.46
CA GLY A 544 37.53 -10.60 30.41
C GLY A 544 38.88 -9.91 30.54
N ALA A 545 39.10 -9.17 31.63
CA ALA A 545 40.44 -8.76 32.02
C ALA A 545 41.12 -9.94 32.74
N THR A 546 41.68 -10.86 31.95
CA THR A 546 42.67 -11.84 32.40
C THR A 546 43.79 -11.91 31.36
N ASP A 547 45.00 -11.63 31.85
CA ASP A 547 46.27 -12.14 31.36
C ASP A 547 46.71 -11.67 29.95
N GLU A 548 46.97 -10.37 29.83
CA GLU A 548 48.22 -9.93 29.19
C GLU A 548 49.38 -10.17 30.17
N ASP A 549 49.78 -11.44 30.34
CA ASP A 549 51.05 -11.81 30.98
C ASP A 549 51.89 -12.65 29.99
N ASP A 550 53.14 -12.25 29.81
CA ASP A 550 54.00 -12.68 28.70
C ASP A 550 54.53 -14.11 28.90
N THR A 551 53.77 -15.13 28.51
CA THR A 551 54.32 -16.48 28.26
C THR A 551 53.82 -17.09 26.94
N GLY A 552 54.74 -17.19 25.98
CA GLY A 552 54.43 -17.65 24.63
C GLY A 552 54.16 -19.15 24.52
N THR A 553 52.88 -19.53 24.37
CA THR A 553 52.49 -20.80 23.72
C THR A 553 51.20 -20.63 22.91
N PRO A 554 51.23 -20.78 21.57
CA PRO A 554 50.03 -20.71 20.74
C PRO A 554 49.29 -22.06 20.73
N GLN A 555 48.67 -22.44 21.85
CA GLN A 555 47.73 -23.56 21.90
C GLN A 555 46.29 -23.08 22.06
N ALA A 556 45.50 -23.39 21.03
CA ALA A 556 44.10 -23.03 20.80
C ALA A 556 43.14 -23.17 22.01
N SER A 557 43.02 -22.12 22.82
CA SER A 557 41.87 -21.85 23.70
C SER A 557 40.70 -21.24 22.90
N SER A 558 40.30 -21.92 21.82
CA SER A 558 39.32 -21.42 20.86
C SER A 558 37.87 -21.78 21.24
N SER A 559 37.19 -20.88 21.96
CA SER A 559 35.86 -20.33 21.59
C SER A 559 35.09 -19.76 22.79
N SER A 560 35.28 -18.46 23.06
CA SER A 560 34.22 -17.66 23.68
C SER A 560 33.05 -17.62 22.68
N VAL A 561 32.11 -18.55 22.82
CA VAL A 561 30.96 -18.69 21.92
C VAL A 561 30.20 -17.36 21.91
N ARG A 562 30.09 -16.72 20.75
CA ARG A 562 29.36 -15.45 20.62
C ARG A 562 27.89 -15.70 20.99
N ARG A 563 27.48 -15.23 22.17
CA ARG A 563 26.10 -15.32 22.68
C ARG A 563 25.14 -14.33 22.01
N PHE A 564 25.58 -13.61 20.99
CA PHE A 564 24.72 -12.79 20.14
C PHE A 564 24.95 -13.10 18.66
N ILE A 565 23.88 -13.05 17.87
CA ILE A 565 23.89 -13.27 16.43
C ILE A 565 23.03 -12.21 15.76
N ILE A 566 23.61 -11.42 14.86
CA ILE A 566 22.89 -10.45 14.03
C ILE A 566 22.53 -11.10 12.69
N LEU A 567 21.26 -11.02 12.28
CA LEU A 567 20.75 -11.60 11.03
C LEU A 567 19.92 -10.58 10.24
N THR A 568 20.28 -10.34 8.98
CA THR A 568 19.49 -9.52 8.06
C THR A 568 18.54 -10.40 7.24
N PRO A 569 17.24 -10.06 7.09
CA PRO A 569 16.31 -10.75 6.20
C PRO A 569 16.68 -10.55 4.72
N GLU A 570 16.75 -11.61 3.91
CA GLU A 570 17.12 -11.46 2.48
C GLU A 570 16.11 -10.65 1.64
N ALA A 571 14.89 -10.45 2.14
CA ALA A 571 13.88 -9.62 1.47
C ALA A 571 14.24 -8.12 1.44
N VAL A 572 15.18 -7.65 2.27
CA VAL A 572 15.72 -6.28 2.20
C VAL A 572 16.27 -5.99 0.80
N ASP A 573 16.97 -6.96 0.21
CA ASP A 573 17.58 -6.85 -1.13
C ASP A 573 16.53 -6.88 -2.26
N TYR A 574 15.35 -7.45 -2.01
CA TYR A 574 14.24 -7.52 -2.98
C TYR A 574 13.30 -6.30 -2.92
N PHE A 575 13.25 -5.61 -1.78
CA PHE A 575 12.34 -4.46 -1.55
C PHE A 575 13.05 -3.17 -1.10
N PRO A 576 14.21 -2.78 -1.67
CA PRO A 576 15.06 -1.69 -1.13
C PRO A 576 14.41 -0.30 -1.15
N THR A 577 13.37 -0.11 -1.96
CA THR A 577 12.62 1.16 -2.09
C THR A 577 11.32 1.20 -1.29
N HIS A 578 11.00 0.14 -0.54
CA HIS A 578 9.74 0.02 0.18
C HIS A 578 10.01 0.11 1.68
N ASN A 579 9.41 1.08 2.36
CA ASN A 579 9.45 1.22 3.82
C ASN A 579 8.60 0.12 4.50
N MET A 580 8.95 -1.16 4.33
CA MET A 580 8.32 -2.32 4.94
C MET A 580 8.74 -2.46 6.40
N CYS A 581 7.81 -2.83 7.30
CA CYS A 581 8.19 -3.16 8.67
C CYS A 581 8.98 -4.47 8.70
N LEU A 582 9.88 -4.61 9.68
CA LEU A 582 10.88 -5.66 9.73
C LEU A 582 10.25 -7.07 9.76
N SER A 583 9.12 -7.24 10.43
CA SER A 583 8.39 -8.51 10.49
C SER A 583 7.83 -8.93 9.13
N THR A 584 7.40 -7.96 8.31
CA THR A 584 6.98 -8.22 6.91
C THR A 584 8.19 -8.64 6.05
N LEU A 585 9.35 -7.98 6.21
CA LEU A 585 10.58 -8.36 5.52
C LEU A 585 11.03 -9.78 5.93
N LEU A 586 11.03 -10.09 7.23
CA LEU A 586 11.39 -11.41 7.75
C LEU A 586 10.41 -12.51 7.28
N LYS A 587 9.11 -12.23 7.26
CA LYS A 587 8.07 -13.12 6.71
C LYS A 587 8.29 -13.46 5.23
N TYR A 588 8.86 -12.56 4.44
CA TYR A 588 9.26 -12.81 3.05
C TYR A 588 10.69 -13.34 2.87
N SER A 589 11.37 -13.69 3.98
CA SER A 589 12.78 -14.12 4.02
C SER A 589 12.90 -15.59 4.51
N PRO A 590 12.51 -16.59 3.68
CA PRO A 590 12.49 -17.99 4.07
C PRO A 590 13.88 -18.58 4.42
N ARG A 591 14.98 -18.03 3.89
CA ARG A 591 16.34 -18.47 4.23
C ARG A 591 16.73 -17.98 5.61
N THR A 592 16.50 -16.71 5.93
CA THR A 592 16.74 -16.18 7.28
C THR A 592 15.81 -16.83 8.31
N LEU A 593 14.52 -17.05 8.00
CA LEU A 593 13.61 -17.83 8.87
C LEU A 593 14.11 -19.26 9.12
N LYS A 594 14.57 -19.97 8.08
CA LYS A 594 15.17 -21.30 8.24
C LYS A 594 16.44 -21.27 9.09
N ARG A 595 17.28 -20.23 8.93
CA ARG A 595 18.49 -20.04 9.74
C ARG A 595 18.15 -19.80 11.22
N ILE A 596 17.16 -18.95 11.52
CA ILE A 596 16.68 -18.73 12.89
C ILE A 596 16.14 -20.05 13.47
N ARG A 597 15.28 -20.77 12.74
CA ARG A 597 14.73 -22.08 13.18
C ARG A 597 15.83 -23.08 13.55
N ASN A 598 16.91 -23.15 12.76
CA ASN A 598 18.05 -24.01 13.06
C ASN A 598 18.82 -23.56 14.32
N LEU A 599 18.98 -22.25 14.54
CA LEU A 599 19.71 -21.70 15.70
C LEU A 599 18.98 -21.89 17.03
N ILE A 600 17.65 -21.94 17.00
CA ILE A 600 16.79 -22.15 18.19
C ILE A 600 16.35 -23.61 18.39
N GLN A 601 16.79 -24.53 17.53
CA GLN A 601 16.36 -25.93 17.60
C GLN A 601 16.79 -26.56 18.94
N GLY A 602 15.80 -26.99 19.74
CA GLY A 602 16.04 -27.57 21.06
C GLY A 602 16.32 -26.57 22.18
N LYS A 603 16.25 -25.25 21.91
CA LYS A 603 16.43 -24.18 22.90
C LYS A 603 15.08 -23.60 23.32
N GLN A 604 14.99 -23.07 24.55
CA GLN A 604 13.88 -22.20 24.95
C GLN A 604 14.05 -20.86 24.23
N ALA A 605 13.08 -20.45 23.41
CA ALA A 605 13.17 -19.22 22.63
C ALA A 605 11.83 -18.48 22.55
N TYR A 606 11.87 -17.15 22.53
CA TYR A 606 10.71 -16.28 22.37
C TYR A 606 11.06 -15.02 21.59
N ILE A 607 10.05 -14.41 20.96
CA ILE A 607 10.20 -13.16 20.21
C ILE A 607 9.93 -11.96 21.11
N VAL A 608 10.78 -10.92 21.01
CA VAL A 608 10.52 -9.57 21.54
C VAL A 608 10.41 -8.63 20.35
N GLY A 609 9.20 -8.16 20.08
CA GLY A 609 8.91 -7.21 19.00
C GLY A 609 9.18 -5.75 19.38
N GLY A 610 9.10 -4.87 18.39
CA GLY A 610 8.87 -3.44 18.57
C GLY A 610 7.36 -3.16 18.70
N VAL A 611 6.79 -2.45 17.73
CA VAL A 611 5.34 -2.20 17.61
C VAL A 611 4.63 -3.43 17.05
N ALA A 612 3.75 -4.04 17.84
CA ALA A 612 3.06 -5.29 17.50
C ALA A 612 2.21 -5.19 16.21
N HIS A 613 2.37 -6.17 15.32
CA HIS A 613 1.78 -6.21 13.99
C HIS A 613 1.28 -7.61 13.60
N GLU A 614 0.33 -7.70 12.67
CA GLU A 614 -0.24 -9.00 12.22
C GLU A 614 0.84 -9.97 11.67
N ASP A 615 1.94 -9.43 11.10
CA ASP A 615 3.02 -10.25 10.56
C ASP A 615 3.97 -10.81 11.63
N ASP A 616 3.98 -10.28 12.86
CA ASP A 616 4.69 -10.91 13.99
C ASP A 616 4.09 -12.27 14.31
N LEU A 617 2.75 -12.35 14.32
CA LEU A 617 2.04 -13.62 14.49
C LEU A 617 2.40 -14.62 13.39
N ALA A 618 2.62 -14.15 12.16
CA ALA A 618 3.01 -14.99 11.04
C ALA A 618 4.46 -15.50 11.14
N VAL A 619 5.39 -14.65 11.58
CA VAL A 619 6.78 -15.03 11.86
C VAL A 619 6.85 -16.01 13.03
N ALA A 620 6.17 -15.73 14.13
CA ALA A 620 6.12 -16.58 15.32
C ALA A 620 5.53 -17.96 15.02
N ASP A 621 4.51 -18.03 14.15
CA ASP A 621 3.91 -19.30 13.74
C ASP A 621 4.80 -20.13 12.82
N GLU A 622 5.59 -19.48 11.97
CA GLU A 622 6.60 -20.16 11.16
C GLU A 622 7.81 -20.60 12.01
N LEU A 623 8.20 -19.85 13.03
CA LEU A 623 9.30 -20.22 13.94
C LEU A 623 8.89 -21.21 15.04
N GLY A 624 7.60 -21.30 15.38
CA GLY A 624 7.07 -22.18 16.42
C GLY A 624 7.20 -21.64 17.85
N VAL A 625 7.47 -20.34 18.03
CA VAL A 625 7.80 -19.70 19.32
C VAL A 625 6.70 -18.76 19.82
N PRO A 626 6.60 -18.52 21.14
CA PRO A 626 5.76 -17.44 21.68
C PRO A 626 6.35 -16.05 21.40
N ILE A 627 5.51 -15.02 21.58
CA ILE A 627 5.89 -13.61 21.51
C ILE A 627 5.63 -12.99 22.88
N LEU A 628 6.60 -12.23 23.40
CA LEU A 628 6.46 -11.39 24.59
C LEU A 628 5.96 -9.99 24.18
N ALA A 629 4.69 -9.93 23.78
CA ALA A 629 3.99 -8.71 23.35
C ALA A 629 2.47 -8.92 23.47
N PRO A 630 1.65 -7.85 23.51
CA PRO A 630 0.19 -7.97 23.45
C PRO A 630 -0.31 -8.47 22.08
N GLU A 631 -1.58 -8.88 22.02
CA GLU A 631 -2.25 -9.16 20.73
C GLU A 631 -2.28 -7.89 19.87
N PRO A 632 -1.93 -7.91 18.56
CA PRO A 632 -1.82 -6.70 17.74
C PRO A 632 -3.08 -5.80 17.72
N ALA A 633 -4.28 -6.38 17.85
CA ALA A 633 -5.53 -5.61 17.94
C ALA A 633 -5.68 -4.88 19.30
N ILE A 634 -5.19 -5.48 20.39
CA ILE A 634 -5.15 -4.86 21.73
C ILE A 634 -4.08 -3.76 21.74
N ALA A 635 -2.92 -4.04 21.15
CA ALA A 635 -1.84 -3.07 20.96
C ALA A 635 -2.34 -1.83 20.21
N GLN A 636 -2.92 -2.02 19.02
CA GLN A 636 -3.44 -0.92 18.19
C GLN A 636 -4.52 -0.08 18.90
N LEU A 637 -5.31 -0.67 19.80
CA LEU A 637 -6.29 0.06 20.60
C LEU A 637 -5.64 0.90 21.70
N TYR A 638 -4.73 0.32 22.48
CA TYR A 638 -4.18 0.96 23.69
C TYR A 638 -2.90 1.76 23.49
N SER A 639 -2.16 1.55 22.39
CA SER A 639 -1.10 2.45 21.92
C SER A 639 -1.64 3.73 21.26
N SER A 640 -2.97 3.89 21.16
CA SER A 640 -3.54 5.17 20.75
C SER A 640 -3.58 6.14 21.93
N LYS A 641 -3.46 7.44 21.69
CA LYS A 641 -3.49 8.47 22.76
C LYS A 641 -4.80 8.41 23.57
N SER A 642 -5.94 8.23 22.90
CA SER A 642 -7.23 7.96 23.55
C SER A 642 -7.26 6.60 24.26
N GLY A 643 -6.53 5.61 23.76
CA GLY A 643 -6.29 4.30 24.40
C GLY A 643 -5.53 4.40 25.73
N GLY A 644 -4.36 5.02 25.72
CA GLY A 644 -3.52 5.26 26.91
C GLY A 644 -4.28 6.01 28.00
N ARG A 645 -5.06 7.04 27.63
CA ARG A 645 -5.92 7.76 28.60
C ARG A 645 -6.93 6.83 29.31
N ARG A 646 -7.45 5.79 28.64
CA ARG A 646 -8.31 4.76 29.28
C ARG A 646 -7.55 3.78 30.17
N ILE A 647 -6.25 3.61 29.98
CA ILE A 647 -5.38 2.89 30.92
C ILE A 647 -5.25 3.74 32.19
N PHE A 648 -4.81 4.99 32.06
CA PHE A 648 -4.56 5.89 33.19
C PHE A 648 -5.81 6.14 34.03
N ALA A 649 -6.96 6.39 33.40
CA ALA A 649 -8.25 6.52 34.10
C ALA A 649 -8.62 5.26 34.91
N GLY A 650 -8.29 4.05 34.40
CA GLY A 650 -8.51 2.80 35.13
C GLY A 650 -7.37 2.39 36.07
N ALA A 651 -6.23 3.10 36.03
CA ALA A 651 -5.17 3.03 37.03
C ALA A 651 -5.41 4.04 38.17
N GLU A 652 -6.39 4.93 38.02
CA GLU A 652 -6.73 6.02 38.96
C GLU A 652 -5.51 6.91 39.28
N VAL A 653 -4.64 7.12 38.27
CA VAL A 653 -3.49 8.04 38.35
C VAL A 653 -3.89 9.41 37.82
N ASP A 654 -3.24 10.46 38.33
CA ASP A 654 -3.45 11.82 37.84
C ASP A 654 -3.09 11.94 36.37
N VAL A 655 -3.95 12.59 35.59
CA VAL A 655 -3.81 12.83 34.16
C VAL A 655 -4.10 14.29 33.84
N ALA A 656 -3.54 14.79 32.74
CA ALA A 656 -3.90 16.11 32.24
C ALA A 656 -5.44 16.23 32.04
N PRO A 657 -6.07 17.34 32.46
CA PRO A 657 -7.46 17.66 32.12
C PRO A 657 -7.66 17.59 30.60
N GLY A 658 -8.69 16.90 30.13
CA GLY A 658 -8.83 16.63 28.70
C GLY A 658 -9.78 15.49 28.34
N GLN A 659 -9.93 15.25 27.03
CA GLN A 659 -10.82 14.23 26.47
C GLN A 659 -10.27 13.65 25.16
N GLY A 660 -10.39 12.34 24.99
CA GLY A 660 -10.07 11.59 23.78
C GLY A 660 -11.27 11.28 22.88
N ASP A 661 -11.05 10.42 21.89
CA ASP A 661 -12.05 9.93 20.94
C ASP A 661 -12.74 11.05 20.12
N ILE A 662 -11.98 12.10 19.74
CA ILE A 662 -12.51 13.24 18.99
C ILE A 662 -12.36 13.00 17.47
N TYR A 663 -13.49 12.80 16.78
CA TYR A 663 -13.55 12.46 15.34
C TYR A 663 -14.30 13.48 14.48
N SER A 664 -14.97 14.48 15.08
CA SER A 664 -15.71 15.51 14.34
C SER A 664 -15.39 16.92 14.81
N LEU A 665 -15.54 17.89 13.90
CA LEU A 665 -15.21 19.29 14.16
C LEU A 665 -16.11 19.91 15.25
N ASN A 666 -17.40 19.60 15.22
CA ASN A 666 -18.35 20.08 16.23
C ASN A 666 -18.01 19.52 17.61
N GLN A 667 -17.77 18.20 17.70
CA GLN A 667 -17.33 17.54 18.92
C GLN A 667 -16.02 18.15 19.46
N LEU A 668 -15.07 18.51 18.58
CA LEU A 668 -13.84 19.19 18.98
C LEU A 668 -14.14 20.54 19.64
N HIS A 669 -14.95 21.39 19.00
CA HIS A 669 -15.29 22.71 19.54
C HIS A 669 -16.08 22.63 20.84
N GLU A 670 -17.11 21.78 20.90
CA GLU A 670 -17.96 21.56 22.09
C GLU A 670 -17.16 20.99 23.27
N THR A 671 -16.27 20.03 22.99
CA THR A 671 -15.40 19.43 24.01
C THR A 671 -14.39 20.45 24.52
N LEU A 672 -13.72 21.17 23.62
CA LEU A 672 -12.72 22.17 23.96
C LEU A 672 -13.33 23.33 24.76
N ALA A 673 -14.47 23.86 24.34
CA ALA A 673 -15.18 24.92 25.08
C ALA A 673 -15.50 24.48 26.52
N ARG A 674 -16.05 23.27 26.69
CA ARG A 674 -16.41 22.72 28.01
C ARG A 674 -15.20 22.50 28.92
N ILE A 675 -14.12 21.89 28.43
CA ILE A 675 -12.92 21.66 29.24
C ILE A 675 -12.18 22.97 29.54
N MET A 676 -12.25 23.98 28.67
CA MET A 676 -11.73 25.33 28.92
C MET A 676 -12.52 26.03 30.03
N THR A 677 -13.86 25.99 30.02
CA THR A 677 -14.67 26.59 31.09
C THR A 677 -14.44 25.90 32.44
N GLN A 678 -14.18 24.59 32.44
CA GLN A 678 -13.89 23.81 33.66
C GLN A 678 -12.46 24.01 34.21
N ASN A 679 -11.49 24.40 33.37
CA ASN A 679 -10.07 24.52 33.73
C ASN A 679 -9.52 25.88 33.26
N ILE A 680 -10.04 26.94 33.87
CA ILE A 680 -9.78 28.35 33.50
C ILE A 680 -8.34 28.80 33.73
N ASP A 681 -7.57 28.06 34.52
CA ASP A 681 -6.16 28.32 34.88
C ASP A 681 -5.15 27.79 33.84
N VAL A 682 -5.59 26.91 32.94
CA VAL A 682 -4.80 26.38 31.83
C VAL A 682 -4.54 27.50 30.82
N GLN A 683 -3.29 27.70 30.39
CA GLN A 683 -2.93 28.74 29.41
C GLN A 683 -2.75 28.23 27.97
N ARG A 684 -2.49 26.92 27.82
CA ARG A 684 -2.15 26.25 26.56
C ARG A 684 -2.89 24.92 26.47
N TRP A 685 -3.51 24.66 25.32
CA TRP A 685 -4.15 23.37 25.02
C TRP A 685 -3.35 22.61 23.97
N LEU A 686 -3.15 21.32 24.20
CA LEU A 686 -2.51 20.38 23.30
C LEU A 686 -3.57 19.57 22.54
N PHE A 687 -3.26 19.25 21.28
CA PHE A 687 -4.05 18.41 20.39
C PHE A 687 -3.13 17.28 19.92
N LYS A 688 -3.44 16.02 20.24
CA LYS A 688 -2.61 14.85 19.93
C LYS A 688 -3.38 13.87 19.04
N MET A 689 -2.85 13.56 17.86
CA MET A 689 -3.44 12.55 16.98
C MET A 689 -3.27 11.14 17.56
N ASP A 690 -4.33 10.34 17.53
CA ASP A 690 -4.36 9.02 18.18
C ASP A 690 -3.26 8.06 17.69
N SER A 691 -2.86 8.12 16.41
CA SER A 691 -1.96 7.12 15.83
C SER A 691 -0.50 7.56 15.67
N GLU A 692 -0.15 8.81 15.97
CA GLU A 692 1.21 9.34 15.78
C GLU A 692 2.05 9.27 17.06
N HIS A 693 3.37 9.23 16.87
CA HIS A 693 4.39 9.01 17.90
C HIS A 693 5.46 10.12 17.81
N ASP A 694 6.35 10.21 18.80
CA ASP A 694 7.52 11.11 18.81
C ASP A 694 7.18 12.61 18.64
N GLY A 695 6.08 13.06 19.26
CA GLY A 695 5.59 14.45 19.16
C GLY A 695 5.09 14.89 17.77
N ARG A 696 5.28 14.07 16.72
CA ARG A 696 4.99 14.41 15.31
C ARG A 696 3.51 14.72 15.04
N GLY A 697 2.62 14.13 15.84
CA GLY A 697 1.17 14.32 15.79
C GLY A 697 0.62 15.31 16.82
N THR A 698 1.48 16.13 17.44
CA THR A 698 1.07 17.14 18.42
C THR A 698 0.94 18.52 17.78
N ALA A 699 -0.12 19.24 18.14
CA ALA A 699 -0.27 20.67 17.94
C ALA A 699 -0.63 21.33 19.27
N TYR A 700 -0.44 22.64 19.37
CA TYR A 700 -0.87 23.43 20.53
C TYR A 700 -1.57 24.72 20.11
N CYS A 701 -2.32 25.31 21.03
CA CYS A 701 -2.93 26.63 20.87
C CYS A 701 -2.95 27.37 22.21
N ASP A 702 -2.47 28.62 22.19
CA ASP A 702 -2.34 29.46 23.38
C ASP A 702 -3.56 30.36 23.56
N ILE A 703 -4.10 30.39 24.78
CA ILE A 703 -5.37 31.07 25.09
C ILE A 703 -5.19 32.60 25.17
N CYS A 704 -3.95 33.10 25.27
CA CYS A 704 -3.66 34.52 25.19
C CYS A 704 -4.14 35.18 23.88
N TYR A 705 -4.41 34.39 22.83
CA TYR A 705 -4.98 34.84 21.56
C TYR A 705 -6.52 34.76 21.48
N LEU A 706 -7.20 34.30 22.53
CA LEU A 706 -8.66 34.19 22.60
C LEU A 706 -9.24 35.47 23.25
N SER A 707 -10.07 36.21 22.52
CA SER A 707 -10.48 37.57 22.91
C SER A 707 -11.36 37.57 24.17
N CYS A 708 -12.30 36.63 24.27
CA CYS A 708 -13.17 36.49 25.42
C CYS A 708 -12.50 35.94 26.69
N TYR A 709 -11.26 35.45 26.64
CA TYR A 709 -10.60 34.83 27.80
C TYR A 709 -10.44 35.79 28.99
N ASN A 710 -10.01 37.04 28.75
CA ASN A 710 -9.86 38.03 29.82
C ASN A 710 -11.20 38.34 30.50
N TRP A 711 -12.32 38.33 29.76
CA TRP A 711 -13.66 38.49 30.33
C TRP A 711 -14.10 37.22 31.09
N ALA A 712 -13.86 36.03 30.56
CA ALA A 712 -14.16 34.77 31.25
C ALA A 712 -13.40 34.65 32.59
N LEU A 713 -12.14 35.09 32.63
CA LEU A 713 -11.33 35.15 33.83
C LEU A 713 -11.85 36.19 34.84
N GLN A 714 -12.38 37.33 34.36
CA GLN A 714 -13.05 38.32 35.22
C GLN A 714 -14.35 37.76 35.85
N GLU A 715 -15.19 37.05 35.09
CA GLU A 715 -16.37 36.39 35.67
C GLU A 715 -15.97 35.27 36.63
N TYR A 716 -14.90 34.51 36.36
CA TYR A 716 -14.36 33.53 37.31
C TYR A 716 -13.96 34.18 38.64
N HIS A 717 -13.21 35.27 38.59
CA HIS A 717 -12.83 36.02 39.81
C HIS A 717 -14.02 36.68 40.51
N ARG A 718 -15.11 36.98 39.78
CA ARG A 718 -16.33 37.59 40.33
C ARG A 718 -17.16 36.61 41.17
N TYR A 719 -17.32 35.37 40.72
CA TYR A 719 -18.09 34.35 41.44
C TYR A 719 -17.23 33.49 42.38
N GLY A 720 -15.93 33.37 42.10
CA GLY A 720 -15.01 32.53 42.87
C GLY A 720 -15.16 31.03 42.57
N PRO A 721 -14.17 30.21 43.00
CA PRO A 721 -14.07 28.80 42.63
C PRO A 721 -15.25 27.94 43.11
N GLU A 722 -15.85 28.27 44.27
CA GLU A 722 -16.94 27.50 44.85
C GLU A 722 -18.22 27.60 44.02
N LEU A 723 -18.60 28.82 43.63
CA LEU A 723 -19.80 29.07 42.81
C LEU A 723 -19.58 28.77 41.33
N TRP A 724 -18.34 28.86 40.83
CA TRP A 724 -18.03 28.60 39.41
C TRP A 724 -18.46 27.23 38.91
N ASN A 725 -18.56 26.23 39.78
CA ASN A 725 -19.04 24.89 39.41
C ASN A 725 -20.56 24.82 39.13
N THR A 726 -21.29 25.93 39.22
CA THR A 726 -22.73 25.98 38.91
C THR A 726 -22.97 26.16 37.41
N GLU A 727 -23.77 25.27 36.81
CA GLU A 727 -23.97 25.19 35.35
C GLU A 727 -24.35 26.54 34.69
N TRP A 728 -25.24 27.33 35.29
CA TRP A 728 -25.71 28.59 34.70
C TRP A 728 -24.63 29.68 34.59
N ILE A 729 -23.60 29.64 35.45
CA ILE A 729 -22.45 30.56 35.36
C ILE A 729 -21.56 30.12 34.19
N GLN A 730 -21.25 28.82 34.14
CA GLN A 730 -20.43 28.22 33.09
C GLN A 730 -21.06 28.35 31.70
N GLU A 731 -22.39 28.19 31.58
CA GLU A 731 -23.13 28.27 30.32
C GLU A 731 -22.88 29.60 29.58
N SER A 732 -22.85 30.72 30.31
CA SER A 732 -22.59 32.05 29.74
C SER A 732 -21.20 32.19 29.09
N VAL A 733 -20.20 31.51 29.66
CA VAL A 733 -18.81 31.51 29.21
C VAL A 733 -18.61 30.48 28.09
N LEU A 734 -19.19 29.29 28.27
CA LEU A 734 -19.21 28.20 27.30
C LEU A 734 -19.76 28.67 25.93
N LEU A 735 -20.87 29.42 25.93
CA LEU A 735 -21.48 29.95 24.70
C LEU A 735 -20.56 30.94 23.97
N ARG A 736 -19.75 31.74 24.68
CA ARG A 736 -18.77 32.63 24.04
C ARG A 736 -17.53 31.88 23.54
N TYR A 737 -17.05 30.89 24.28
CA TYR A 737 -15.98 30.01 23.80
C TYR A 737 -16.41 29.26 22.53
N LEU A 738 -17.64 28.76 22.45
CA LEU A 738 -18.17 28.10 21.26
C LEU A 738 -18.20 29.00 20.01
N ASP A 739 -18.42 30.30 20.18
CA ASP A 739 -18.45 31.28 19.08
C ASP A 739 -17.04 31.66 18.59
N GLU A 740 -16.08 31.88 19.51
CA GLU A 740 -14.71 32.29 19.17
C GLU A 740 -13.74 31.14 18.80
N ILE A 741 -13.91 29.94 19.39
CA ILE A 741 -13.00 28.79 19.19
C ILE A 741 -12.74 28.43 17.71
N PRO A 742 -13.75 28.40 16.81
CA PRO A 742 -13.52 28.02 15.42
C PRO A 742 -12.53 28.94 14.70
N GLU A 743 -12.62 30.25 14.93
CA GLU A 743 -11.69 31.22 14.35
C GLU A 743 -10.35 31.26 15.08
N TRP A 744 -10.35 31.14 16.41
CA TRP A 744 -9.13 31.09 17.21
C TRP A 744 -8.24 29.90 16.79
N LEU A 745 -8.79 28.68 16.72
CA LEU A 745 -8.06 27.51 16.25
C LEU A 745 -7.57 27.66 14.80
N ALA A 746 -8.40 28.22 13.92
CA ALA A 746 -8.05 28.40 12.51
C ALA A 746 -6.88 29.37 12.28
N ARG A 747 -6.71 30.36 13.17
CA ARG A 747 -5.65 31.40 13.08
C ARG A 747 -4.42 31.07 13.92
N TYR A 748 -4.60 30.50 15.12
CA TYR A 748 -3.55 30.37 16.14
C TYR A 748 -3.16 28.92 16.48
N GLY A 749 -3.85 27.90 15.95
CA GLY A 749 -3.45 26.50 16.12
C GLY A 749 -2.12 26.20 15.42
N GLN A 750 -1.11 25.76 16.17
CA GLN A 750 0.24 25.53 15.68
C GLN A 750 0.64 24.05 15.80
N PRO A 751 0.86 23.34 14.68
CA PRO A 751 1.49 22.02 14.71
C PRO A 751 2.92 22.12 15.25
N ALA A 752 3.27 21.33 16.25
CA ALA A 752 4.60 21.34 16.86
C ALA A 752 5.70 20.99 15.84
N LYS A 753 5.38 20.12 14.86
CA LYS A 753 6.28 19.69 13.79
C LYS A 753 5.76 20.06 12.41
N THR A 754 6.07 21.28 11.98
CA THR A 754 5.63 21.86 10.68
C THR A 754 6.12 21.08 9.46
N SER A 755 7.21 20.31 9.59
CA SER A 755 7.69 19.41 8.52
C SER A 755 6.79 18.20 8.27
N CYS A 756 5.98 17.79 9.25
CA CYS A 756 4.94 16.76 9.09
C CYS A 756 3.59 17.38 8.69
N TYR A 757 3.20 18.47 9.35
CA TYR A 757 1.93 19.15 9.12
C TYR A 757 2.16 20.66 8.93
N PRO A 758 2.19 21.17 7.68
CA PRO A 758 2.61 22.56 7.40
C PRO A 758 1.73 23.66 8.00
N ASN A 759 0.50 23.35 8.38
CA ASN A 759 -0.45 24.28 8.99
C ASN A 759 -1.58 23.53 9.73
N TRP A 760 -2.36 24.28 10.52
CA TRP A 760 -3.51 23.76 11.25
C TRP A 760 -4.52 23.00 10.39
N ALA A 761 -4.86 23.49 9.20
CA ALA A 761 -5.87 22.83 8.35
C ALA A 761 -5.43 21.44 7.88
N CYS A 762 -4.14 21.26 7.57
CA CYS A 762 -3.55 19.95 7.25
C CYS A 762 -3.50 19.01 8.48
N PHE A 763 -3.18 19.56 9.66
CA PHE A 763 -3.19 18.85 10.94
C PHE A 763 -4.61 18.36 11.29
N LEU A 764 -5.55 19.29 11.41
CA LEU A 764 -6.94 19.06 11.81
C LEU A 764 -7.66 18.05 10.91
N LYS A 765 -7.44 18.12 9.59
CA LYS A 765 -7.98 17.15 8.63
C LYS A 765 -7.50 15.71 8.88
N THR A 766 -6.29 15.56 9.42
CA THR A 766 -5.70 14.25 9.73
C THR A 766 -6.13 13.77 11.11
N PHE A 767 -6.11 14.67 12.10
CA PHE A 767 -6.63 14.49 13.46
C PHE A 767 -8.07 13.94 13.43
N LEU A 768 -9.01 14.66 12.79
CA LEU A 768 -10.42 14.24 12.71
C LEU A 768 -10.62 12.91 11.96
N ARG A 769 -9.70 12.53 11.07
CA ARG A 769 -9.77 11.25 10.33
C ARG A 769 -9.27 10.07 11.15
N GLN A 770 -8.31 10.29 12.05
CA GLN A 770 -7.67 9.24 12.85
C GLN A 770 -8.26 9.11 14.26
N GLY A 771 -8.86 10.19 14.78
CA GLY A 771 -9.11 10.36 16.20
C GLY A 771 -7.96 11.12 16.86
N GLY A 772 -8.24 11.66 18.04
CA GLY A 772 -7.23 12.30 18.85
C GLY A 772 -7.77 12.78 20.19
N VAL A 773 -6.82 13.24 21.00
CA VAL A 773 -7.01 13.78 22.35
C VAL A 773 -6.81 15.28 22.33
N VAL A 774 -7.61 15.99 23.11
CA VAL A 774 -7.34 17.36 23.55
C VAL A 774 -7.08 17.35 25.04
N GLU A 775 -5.98 17.98 25.47
CA GLU A 775 -5.55 18.00 26.85
C GLU A 775 -4.88 19.32 27.24
N ALA A 776 -4.92 19.66 28.52
CA ALA A 776 -4.27 20.82 29.07
C ALA A 776 -2.75 20.64 29.13
N TYR A 777 -2.00 21.68 28.75
CA TYR A 777 -0.60 21.78 29.11
C TYR A 777 -0.47 22.12 30.61
N PRO A 778 0.53 21.61 31.35
CA PRO A 778 0.71 21.92 32.76
C PRO A 778 0.80 23.43 33.04
N PRO A 779 0.12 23.97 34.08
CA PRO A 779 0.07 25.41 34.38
C PRO A 779 1.34 25.96 35.08
N SER A 780 2.52 25.53 34.61
CA SER A 780 3.84 25.87 35.16
C SER A 780 4.80 26.28 34.06
N ASP A 781 5.67 27.24 34.35
CA ASP A 781 6.77 27.65 33.47
C ASP A 781 7.94 26.65 33.53
N SER A 782 7.97 25.81 34.57
CA SER A 782 8.93 24.71 34.78
C SER A 782 8.18 23.38 34.76
N VAL A 783 8.40 22.61 33.71
CA VAL A 783 7.83 21.27 33.48
C VAL A 783 8.97 20.34 33.11
N THR A 784 9.04 19.18 33.73
CA THR A 784 10.00 18.13 33.37
C THR A 784 9.21 16.88 32.96
N CYS A 785 9.42 16.43 31.73
CA CYS A 785 8.90 15.14 31.27
C CYS A 785 9.86 14.01 31.67
N LEU A 786 9.35 12.80 31.86
CA LEU A 786 10.14 11.63 32.26
C LEU A 786 9.53 10.35 31.69
N THR A 787 10.40 9.44 31.24
CA THR A 787 10.03 8.14 30.67
C THR A 787 10.41 7.02 31.62
N VAL A 788 9.46 6.13 31.93
CA VAL A 788 9.69 4.92 32.71
C VAL A 788 9.36 3.68 31.89
N ASP A 789 10.34 2.80 31.78
CA ASP A 789 10.23 1.52 31.07
C ASP A 789 9.83 0.39 32.03
N LEU A 790 8.75 -0.30 31.69
CA LEU A 790 8.17 -1.41 32.44
C LEU A 790 8.24 -2.71 31.64
N LEU A 791 8.44 -3.82 32.35
CA LEU A 791 8.13 -5.16 31.89
C LEU A 791 6.88 -5.66 32.63
N LEU A 792 5.83 -5.92 31.86
CA LEU A 792 4.64 -6.63 32.30
C LEU A 792 4.88 -8.12 32.04
N GLU A 793 5.20 -8.87 33.10
CA GLU A 793 5.55 -10.27 32.97
C GLU A 793 4.34 -11.11 32.53
N PRO A 794 4.52 -12.15 31.70
CA PRO A 794 3.50 -13.15 31.42
C PRO A 794 2.92 -13.83 32.68
N GLY A 795 3.67 -13.84 33.79
CA GLY A 795 3.21 -14.32 35.10
C GLY A 795 2.31 -13.34 35.88
N GLY A 796 2.11 -12.11 35.42
CA GLY A 796 1.28 -11.10 36.09
C GLY A 796 2.03 -10.17 37.06
N GLU A 797 3.37 -10.23 37.11
CA GLU A 797 4.20 -9.28 37.84
C GLU A 797 4.53 -8.04 36.97
N VAL A 798 4.82 -6.92 37.62
CA VAL A 798 5.22 -5.65 36.99
C VAL A 798 6.60 -5.28 37.50
N THR A 799 7.55 -5.01 36.60
CA THR A 799 8.93 -4.68 36.94
C THR A 799 9.36 -3.40 36.22
N MET A 800 9.85 -2.41 36.96
CA MET A 800 10.50 -1.22 36.39
C MET A 800 11.92 -1.59 35.94
N LEU A 801 12.29 -1.23 34.71
CA LEU A 801 13.59 -1.56 34.09
C LEU A 801 14.48 -0.34 33.84
N SER A 802 13.89 0.82 33.58
CA SER A 802 14.61 2.08 33.38
C SER A 802 13.71 3.26 33.76
N CYS A 803 14.31 4.35 34.23
CA CYS A 803 13.63 5.61 34.50
C CYS A 803 14.57 6.78 34.20
N GLY A 804 14.10 7.78 33.45
CA GLY A 804 14.91 8.93 33.08
C GLY A 804 14.12 10.22 32.84
N ASP A 805 14.72 11.37 33.16
CA ASP A 805 14.13 12.69 32.83
C ASP A 805 14.40 12.99 31.35
N GLN A 806 13.36 13.28 30.56
CA GLN A 806 13.46 13.53 29.11
C GLN A 806 14.19 14.84 28.81
N LEU A 807 15.07 14.80 27.80
CA LEU A 807 15.72 15.94 27.17
C LEU A 807 15.14 16.17 25.77
N HIS A 808 14.81 17.41 25.44
CA HIS A 808 13.93 17.75 24.32
C HIS A 808 14.66 18.46 23.16
N SER A 809 14.03 18.44 21.98
CA SER A 809 14.37 19.35 20.87
C SER A 809 13.64 20.70 20.99
N SER A 810 13.80 21.56 19.98
CA SER A 810 13.14 22.88 19.80
C SER A 810 11.66 22.99 20.18
N CYS A 811 10.89 21.91 20.16
CA CYS A 811 9.45 21.94 20.40
C CYS A 811 8.98 21.59 21.82
N GLN A 812 9.89 21.29 22.78
CA GLN A 812 9.56 20.84 24.17
C GLN A 812 8.65 19.60 24.26
N LEU A 813 8.35 18.94 23.14
CA LEU A 813 7.32 17.89 23.00
C LEU A 813 7.84 16.67 22.21
N GLU A 814 9.14 16.64 21.91
CA GLU A 814 9.85 15.54 21.25
C GLU A 814 11.13 15.27 22.05
N ALA A 815 11.20 14.11 22.70
CA ALA A 815 12.36 13.68 23.46
C ALA A 815 13.43 13.06 22.55
N ILE A 816 14.67 13.53 22.65
CA ILE A 816 15.84 13.01 21.90
C ILE A 816 16.72 12.14 22.80
N GLY A 817 16.61 12.34 24.11
CA GLY A 817 17.44 11.69 25.10
C GLY A 817 16.83 11.75 26.50
N SER A 818 17.55 11.24 27.48
CA SER A 818 17.18 11.32 28.88
C SER A 818 18.38 11.23 29.83
N THR A 819 18.20 11.75 31.04
CA THR A 819 19.09 11.50 32.18
C THR A 819 18.77 10.12 32.77
N VAL A 820 19.75 9.36 33.26
CA VAL A 820 19.50 8.07 33.93
C VAL A 820 20.41 7.96 35.16
N PRO A 821 19.88 7.70 36.37
CA PRO A 821 18.45 7.63 36.73
C PRO A 821 17.76 9.00 36.65
N GLN A 822 16.43 9.00 36.57
CA GLN A 822 15.61 10.21 36.78
C GLN A 822 15.86 10.82 38.17
N THR A 823 15.77 12.14 38.26
CA THR A 823 16.00 12.90 39.50
C THR A 823 14.89 13.88 39.84
N SER A 824 13.90 14.03 38.96
CA SER A 824 12.85 15.04 39.12
C SER A 824 11.71 14.62 40.06
N VAL A 825 11.40 13.32 40.20
CA VAL A 825 10.29 12.78 41.01
C VAL A 825 10.80 11.87 42.13
N HIS A 826 10.13 11.88 43.30
CA HIS A 826 10.46 10.96 44.39
C HIS A 826 10.26 9.48 43.97
N PRO A 827 11.24 8.57 44.19
CA PRO A 827 11.16 7.19 43.68
C PRO A 827 9.92 6.40 44.10
N GLU A 828 9.46 6.55 45.35
CA GLU A 828 8.27 5.86 45.86
C GLU A 828 6.98 6.31 45.13
N THR A 829 6.85 7.62 44.87
CA THR A 829 5.71 8.19 44.13
C THR A 829 5.72 7.67 42.69
N LEU A 830 6.89 7.67 42.05
CA LEU A 830 7.07 7.16 40.70
C LEU A 830 6.72 5.67 40.61
N GLN A 831 7.22 4.86 41.54
CA GLN A 831 6.90 3.44 41.61
C GLN A 831 5.40 3.19 41.82
N SER A 832 4.76 3.92 42.74
CA SER A 832 3.31 3.79 42.99
C SER A 832 2.49 4.03 41.71
N ILE A 833 2.78 5.10 40.97
CA ILE A 833 2.14 5.41 39.68
C ILE A 833 2.39 4.27 38.68
N CYS A 834 3.66 3.90 38.46
CA CYS A 834 4.04 2.89 37.47
C CYS A 834 3.47 1.50 37.76
N MET A 835 3.41 1.08 39.04
CA MET A 835 2.81 -0.20 39.42
C MET A 835 1.29 -0.22 39.19
N ARG A 836 0.58 0.89 39.47
CA ARG A 836 -0.86 1.02 39.18
C ARG A 836 -1.15 0.99 37.69
N VAL A 837 -0.36 1.71 36.88
CA VAL A 837 -0.45 1.69 35.40
C VAL A 837 -0.17 0.28 34.85
N GLY A 838 0.90 -0.38 35.31
CA GLY A 838 1.23 -1.74 34.89
C GLY A 838 0.15 -2.77 35.24
N GLN A 839 -0.46 -2.67 36.42
CA GLN A 839 -1.61 -3.50 36.80
C GLN A 839 -2.85 -3.22 35.92
N ALA A 840 -3.14 -1.95 35.63
CA ALA A 840 -4.24 -1.59 34.73
C ALA A 840 -4.03 -2.11 33.28
N CYS A 841 -2.78 -2.18 32.83
CA CYS A 841 -2.39 -2.82 31.57
C CYS A 841 -2.61 -4.34 31.59
N LEU A 842 -2.14 -5.04 32.64
CA LEU A 842 -2.31 -6.48 32.81
C LEU A 842 -3.80 -6.90 32.84
N GLN A 843 -4.64 -6.13 33.53
CA GLN A 843 -6.11 -6.33 33.54
C GLN A 843 -6.75 -6.27 32.15
N ARG A 844 -6.10 -5.61 31.18
CA ARG A 844 -6.54 -5.47 29.78
C ARG A 844 -5.79 -6.42 28.84
N LEU A 845 -5.12 -7.44 29.37
CA LEU A 845 -4.35 -8.45 28.65
C LEU A 845 -3.14 -7.88 27.88
N ILE A 846 -2.56 -6.79 28.37
CA ILE A 846 -1.31 -6.22 27.86
C ILE A 846 -0.14 -6.86 28.61
N VAL A 847 0.77 -7.50 27.88
CA VAL A 847 1.93 -8.26 28.40
C VAL A 847 3.15 -7.96 27.53
N GLY A 848 4.33 -7.86 28.14
CA GLY A 848 5.57 -7.46 27.47
C GLY A 848 6.04 -6.08 27.92
N TYR A 849 6.78 -5.40 27.04
CA TYR A 849 7.39 -4.11 27.36
C TYR A 849 6.41 -2.94 27.15
N VAL A 850 6.45 -1.98 28.07
CA VAL A 850 5.59 -0.78 28.07
C VAL A 850 6.41 0.41 28.56
N SER A 851 6.38 1.51 27.81
CA SER A 851 6.97 2.80 28.19
C SER A 851 5.84 3.73 28.67
N VAL A 852 6.03 4.36 29.84
CA VAL A 852 5.11 5.33 30.43
C VAL A 852 5.77 6.70 30.48
N ASP A 853 5.17 7.67 29.81
CA ASP A 853 5.61 9.07 29.85
C ASP A 853 4.75 9.86 30.83
N LEU A 854 5.43 10.56 31.74
CA LEU A 854 4.85 11.41 32.78
C LEU A 854 5.42 12.83 32.63
N ALA A 855 4.72 13.84 33.14
CA ALA A 855 5.33 15.14 33.44
C ALA A 855 5.15 15.53 34.90
N THR A 856 6.21 16.09 35.47
CA THR A 856 6.19 16.70 36.79
C THR A 856 6.29 18.23 36.71
N PHE A 857 5.58 18.91 37.60
CA PHE A 857 5.62 20.35 37.75
C PHE A 857 5.19 20.78 39.16
N LEU A 858 5.52 22.01 39.55
CA LEU A 858 5.06 22.61 40.80
C LEU A 858 3.72 23.34 40.57
N ASN A 859 2.72 23.04 41.39
CA ASN A 859 1.44 23.75 41.33
C ASN A 859 1.59 25.15 41.95
N ARG A 860 1.30 26.22 41.19
CA ARG A 860 1.48 27.61 41.67
C ARG A 860 0.69 27.97 42.92
N ASN A 861 -0.44 27.29 43.18
CA ASN A 861 -1.36 27.63 44.27
C ASN A 861 -1.05 26.85 45.55
N THR A 862 -0.65 25.58 45.45
CA THR A 862 -0.34 24.72 46.62
C THR A 862 1.16 24.56 46.88
N MET A 863 2.02 24.93 45.93
CA MET A 863 3.47 24.66 45.92
C MET A 863 3.83 23.16 46.00
N GLU A 864 2.85 22.27 45.80
CA GLU A 864 3.05 20.83 45.76
C GLU A 864 3.55 20.39 44.38
N GLN A 865 4.39 19.35 44.38
CA GLN A 865 4.78 18.65 43.16
C GLN A 865 3.62 17.78 42.67
N LYS A 866 3.16 18.02 41.44
CA LYS A 866 2.17 17.17 40.76
C LYS A 866 2.84 16.40 39.64
N VAL A 867 2.42 15.15 39.45
CA VAL A 867 2.89 14.25 38.38
C VAL A 867 1.69 13.78 37.59
N TRP A 868 1.66 14.08 36.29
CA TRP A 868 0.59 13.67 35.38
C TRP A 868 1.09 12.57 34.45
N ALA A 869 0.27 11.53 34.25
CA ALA A 869 0.48 10.57 33.16
C ALA A 869 0.02 11.18 31.83
N ILE A 870 0.90 11.14 30.84
CA ILE A 870 0.74 11.81 29.55
C ILE A 870 0.61 10.80 28.41
N ASP A 871 1.51 9.81 28.35
CA ASP A 871 1.60 8.93 27.18
C ASP A 871 2.02 7.49 27.52
N LEU A 872 1.65 6.56 26.64
CA LEU A 872 1.82 5.13 26.86
C LEU A 872 2.14 4.39 25.56
N ASP A 873 3.38 3.94 25.42
CA ASP A 873 3.82 3.16 24.25
C ASP A 873 3.99 1.68 24.62
N LEU A 874 3.40 0.79 23.82
CA LEU A 874 3.36 -0.66 24.09
C LEU A 874 4.47 -1.39 23.31
N THR A 875 5.71 -0.96 23.55
CA THR A 875 6.90 -1.38 22.80
C THR A 875 8.10 -1.58 23.73
N TYR A 876 9.11 -2.29 23.23
CA TYR A 876 10.47 -2.11 23.72
C TYR A 876 10.94 -0.72 23.30
N SER A 877 11.40 0.12 24.24
CA SER A 877 11.77 1.51 23.96
C SER A 877 13.25 1.68 23.57
N ASP A 878 13.55 2.79 22.92
CA ASP A 878 14.92 3.17 22.58
C ASP A 878 15.71 3.60 23.83
N GLN A 879 15.04 4.20 24.83
CA GLN A 879 15.63 4.47 26.15
C GLN A 879 16.10 3.16 26.78
N LEU A 880 15.24 2.15 26.87
CA LEU A 880 15.57 0.86 27.46
C LEU A 880 16.70 0.16 26.69
N ALA A 881 16.72 0.23 25.36
CA ALA A 881 17.83 -0.27 24.55
C ALA A 881 19.16 0.37 24.93
N MET A 882 19.21 1.70 25.05
CA MET A 882 20.42 2.44 25.42
C MET A 882 20.80 2.25 26.88
N THR A 883 19.83 2.07 27.79
CA THR A 883 20.08 1.69 29.19
C THR A 883 20.78 0.33 29.28
N GLN A 884 20.45 -0.67 28.45
CA GLN A 884 21.21 -1.93 28.45
C GLN A 884 22.67 -1.74 28.01
N LEU A 885 22.96 -0.83 27.07
CA LEU A 885 24.32 -0.48 26.68
C LEU A 885 25.08 0.23 27.81
N LEU A 886 24.44 1.20 28.49
CA LEU A 886 24.98 1.87 29.69
C LEU A 886 25.36 0.85 30.77
N LEU A 887 24.45 -0.08 31.07
CA LEU A 887 24.66 -1.10 32.10
C LEU A 887 25.74 -2.12 31.73
N MET A 888 25.83 -2.51 30.46
CA MET A 888 26.92 -3.36 29.96
C MET A 888 28.29 -2.69 30.11
N MET A 889 28.40 -1.42 29.69
CA MET A 889 29.69 -0.68 29.72
C MET A 889 30.17 -0.35 31.13
N THR A 890 29.23 0.02 32.01
CA THR A 890 29.53 0.28 33.42
C THR A 890 29.77 -1.01 34.21
N GLY A 891 29.11 -2.12 33.85
CA GLY A 891 28.99 -3.30 34.71
C GLY A 891 28.05 -3.06 35.90
N GLY A 892 27.23 -2.01 35.83
CA GLY A 892 26.37 -1.56 36.90
C GLY A 892 24.96 -2.17 36.91
N THR A 893 24.20 -1.79 37.93
CA THR A 893 22.79 -2.12 38.11
C THR A 893 21.99 -0.85 38.37
N LEU A 894 20.92 -0.65 37.61
CA LEU A 894 19.97 0.45 37.83
C LEU A 894 18.87 -0.04 38.78
N ASN A 895 18.82 0.54 39.98
CA ASN A 895 17.79 0.27 40.96
C ASN A 895 16.70 1.36 40.87
N CYS A 896 15.63 1.07 40.13
CA CYS A 896 14.52 2.00 39.93
C CYS A 896 13.74 2.31 41.23
N HIS A 897 13.82 1.47 42.26
CA HIS A 897 13.15 1.69 43.54
C HIS A 897 13.89 2.73 44.40
N THR A 898 15.23 2.73 44.40
CA THR A 898 16.05 3.73 45.10
C THR A 898 16.44 4.92 44.22
N GLY A 899 16.12 4.89 42.92
CA GLY A 899 16.54 5.92 41.96
C GLY A 899 18.05 5.99 41.79
N CYS A 900 18.78 4.88 41.94
CA CYS A 900 20.25 4.85 41.92
C CYS A 900 20.79 3.97 40.78
N LEU A 901 21.79 4.48 40.06
CA LEU A 901 22.63 3.68 39.17
C LEU A 901 23.91 3.30 39.92
N GLU A 902 23.94 2.06 40.40
CA GLU A 902 25.02 1.48 41.20
C GLU A 902 26.09 0.88 40.29
N VAL A 903 27.33 1.38 40.35
CA VAL A 903 28.44 0.92 39.51
C VAL A 903 29.59 0.39 40.37
N PRO A 904 30.01 -0.88 40.20
CA PRO A 904 31.20 -1.41 40.85
C PRO A 904 32.46 -0.68 40.37
N THR A 905 33.30 -0.24 41.31
CA THR A 905 34.63 0.31 41.01
C THR A 905 35.73 -0.67 41.38
N PRO A 906 36.81 -0.76 40.58
CA PRO A 906 37.94 -1.61 40.92
C PRO A 906 38.62 -1.09 42.19
N ILE A 907 39.00 -2.01 43.08
CA ILE A 907 39.70 -1.70 44.32
C ILE A 907 41.02 -1.02 43.96
N ARG A 908 41.26 0.18 44.51
CA ARG A 908 42.59 0.81 44.45
C ARG A 908 43.57 -0.05 45.23
N GLU A 909 44.56 -0.60 44.54
CA GLU A 909 45.73 -1.20 45.17
C GLU A 909 46.42 -0.17 46.08
N LYS A 910 46.21 -0.33 47.39
CA LYS A 910 47.14 0.14 48.41
C LYS A 910 47.72 -1.12 49.03
N CYS A 911 49.06 -1.24 48.98
CA CYS A 911 49.77 -2.37 49.54
C CYS A 911 49.40 -2.59 51.01
N CYS A 912 48.76 -3.72 51.29
CA CYS A 912 48.85 -4.48 52.54
C CYS A 912 48.33 -5.89 52.20
N GLU A 913 49.22 -6.88 52.25
CA GLU A 913 48.84 -8.28 52.11
C GLU A 913 47.91 -8.70 53.26
N HIS A 914 47.09 -9.72 53.02
CA HIS A 914 46.20 -10.36 54.00
C HIS A 914 44.98 -9.53 54.45
N GLN A 915 43.93 -9.52 53.62
CA GLN A 915 42.55 -9.63 54.12
C GLN A 915 41.58 -10.20 53.08
N ILE A 916 40.50 -10.80 53.60
CA ILE A 916 39.47 -11.55 52.86
C ILE A 916 38.86 -10.69 51.74
N ALA A 917 38.57 -11.31 50.59
CA ALA A 917 38.03 -10.66 49.40
C ALA A 917 36.78 -9.81 49.68
N ALA A 918 36.99 -8.52 49.94
CA ALA A 918 35.93 -7.54 50.12
C ALA A 918 35.20 -7.31 48.79
N LYS A 919 33.87 -7.17 48.84
CA LYS A 919 33.09 -6.78 47.65
C LYS A 919 33.65 -5.45 47.10
N PRO A 920 33.79 -5.31 45.77
CA PRO A 920 34.29 -4.08 45.18
C PRO A 920 33.42 -2.88 45.59
N PRO A 921 34.00 -1.71 45.89
CA PRO A 921 33.24 -0.54 46.29
C PRO A 921 32.27 -0.12 45.18
N VAL A 922 30.98 -0.12 45.51
CA VAL A 922 29.90 0.35 44.64
C VAL A 922 29.75 1.85 44.82
N VAL A 923 29.68 2.60 43.73
CA VAL A 923 29.44 4.05 43.73
C VAL A 923 28.25 4.39 42.86
N ASN A 924 27.49 5.40 43.27
CA ASN A 924 26.42 5.94 42.45
C ASN A 924 26.99 6.72 41.26
N ARG A 925 26.34 6.60 40.11
CA ARG A 925 26.69 7.29 38.86
C ARG A 925 25.45 7.96 38.28
N TYR A 926 25.69 8.94 37.43
CA TYR A 926 24.66 9.54 36.58
C TYR A 926 25.08 9.44 35.13
N ALA A 927 24.12 9.18 34.26
CA ALA A 927 24.32 9.12 32.83
C ALA A 927 23.39 10.08 32.10
N VAL A 928 23.81 10.52 30.91
CA VAL A 928 22.95 11.20 29.94
C VAL A 928 23.00 10.41 28.65
N ILE A 929 21.83 10.03 28.15
CA ILE A 929 21.62 9.22 26.95
C ILE A 929 21.01 10.13 25.88
N GLY A 930 21.56 10.12 24.67
CA GLY A 930 20.87 10.57 23.46
C GLY A 930 20.72 9.40 22.51
N SER A 931 19.49 9.03 22.17
CA SER A 931 19.19 7.91 21.27
C SER A 931 19.09 8.36 19.81
N HIS A 932 18.54 9.55 19.56
CA HIS A 932 18.23 10.09 18.21
C HIS A 932 19.10 11.30 17.81
N LEU A 933 20.41 11.26 18.04
CA LEU A 933 21.29 12.37 17.69
C LEU A 933 21.53 12.40 16.17
N PHE A 934 21.06 13.45 15.49
CA PHE A 934 21.09 13.59 14.04
C PHE A 934 21.95 14.77 13.58
N HIS A 935 22.79 14.53 12.57
CA HIS A 935 23.53 15.58 11.90
C HIS A 935 23.86 15.21 10.44
N SER A 936 23.42 16.01 9.47
CA SER A 936 23.53 15.69 8.03
C SER A 936 24.98 15.42 7.60
N ASN A 937 25.93 16.21 8.10
CA ASN A 937 27.35 16.15 7.73
C ASN A 937 28.09 14.91 8.27
N LEU A 938 27.56 14.19 9.27
CA LEU A 938 28.18 12.93 9.73
C LEU A 938 28.29 11.89 8.59
N SER A 939 27.40 11.98 7.60
CA SER A 939 27.45 11.16 6.37
C SER A 939 28.78 11.26 5.58
N MET A 940 29.54 12.34 5.77
CA MET A 940 30.86 12.54 5.16
C MET A 940 31.98 11.79 5.90
N LEU A 941 31.79 11.44 7.18
CA LEU A 941 32.80 10.76 8.01
C LEU A 941 32.54 9.25 8.07
N TYR A 942 33.58 8.45 7.83
CA TYR A 942 33.55 7.02 8.17
C TYR A 942 33.74 6.85 9.69
N HIS A 943 33.17 5.79 10.27
CA HIS A 943 33.18 5.59 11.73
C HIS A 943 34.58 5.57 12.33
N ASN A 944 35.56 4.97 11.64
CA ASN A 944 36.96 5.00 12.06
C ASN A 944 37.51 6.44 12.17
N VAL A 945 37.21 7.31 11.20
CA VAL A 945 37.60 8.74 11.24
C VAL A 945 36.87 9.47 12.35
N PHE A 946 35.56 9.25 12.50
CA PHE A 946 34.76 9.82 13.59
C PHE A 946 35.33 9.46 14.97
N PHE A 947 35.69 8.18 15.21
CA PHE A 947 36.30 7.76 16.46
C PHE A 947 37.72 8.31 16.66
N MET A 948 38.51 8.54 15.59
CA MET A 948 39.79 9.25 15.70
C MET A 948 39.62 10.71 16.11
N VAL A 949 38.64 11.42 15.54
CA VAL A 949 38.31 12.81 15.91
C VAL A 949 37.84 12.89 17.36
N CYS A 950 36.96 11.97 17.79
CA CYS A 950 36.54 11.87 19.19
C CYS A 950 37.73 11.64 20.12
N LYS A 951 38.62 10.69 19.79
CA LYS A 951 39.82 10.39 20.58
C LYS A 951 40.77 11.59 20.67
N ALA A 952 40.93 12.38 19.61
CA ALA A 952 41.74 13.59 19.62
C ALA A 952 41.20 14.67 20.59
N HIS A 953 39.87 14.78 20.72
CA HIS A 953 39.19 15.67 21.67
C HIS A 953 39.10 15.11 23.10
N GLY A 954 39.66 13.93 23.36
CA GLY A 954 39.54 13.23 24.65
C GLY A 954 38.16 12.60 24.89
N ILE A 955 37.30 12.54 23.87
CA ILE A 955 35.97 11.95 23.94
C ILE A 955 36.10 10.43 23.84
N GLY A 956 35.85 9.74 24.96
CA GLY A 956 35.84 8.28 25.02
C GLY A 956 35.50 7.76 26.42
N PHE A 957 35.34 6.44 26.55
CA PHE A 957 35.00 5.78 27.80
C PHE A 957 36.23 5.21 28.49
N ASN A 958 36.42 5.54 29.76
CA ASN A 958 37.50 5.04 30.59
C ASN A 958 37.03 3.77 31.34
N VAL A 959 37.41 2.61 30.83
CA VAL A 959 37.03 1.30 31.39
C VAL A 959 37.47 1.12 32.85
N LYS A 960 38.61 1.70 33.26
CA LYS A 960 39.11 1.60 34.65
C LYS A 960 38.31 2.47 35.63
N ARG A 961 37.82 3.64 35.20
CA ARG A 961 37.01 4.55 36.03
C ARG A 961 35.50 4.35 35.89
N LYS A 962 35.06 3.59 34.87
CA LYS A 962 33.65 3.43 34.44
C LYS A 962 32.96 4.79 34.20
N GLN A 963 33.69 5.71 33.57
CA GLN A 963 33.32 7.11 33.31
C GLN A 963 33.61 7.50 31.87
N GLY A 964 32.98 8.57 31.37
CA GLY A 964 33.24 9.12 30.04
C GLY A 964 32.14 8.77 29.03
N THR A 965 32.51 8.67 27.75
CA THR A 965 31.55 8.69 26.63
C THR A 965 31.57 7.42 25.79
N VAL A 966 30.40 6.81 25.59
CA VAL A 966 30.14 5.67 24.72
C VAL A 966 29.22 6.12 23.58
N PHE A 967 29.35 5.53 22.40
CA PHE A 967 28.47 5.77 21.26
C PHE A 967 27.67 4.51 20.91
N ALA A 968 26.48 4.69 20.34
CA ALA A 968 25.75 3.63 19.65
C ALA A 968 25.74 3.93 18.15
N VAL A 969 26.06 2.93 17.33
CA VAL A 969 26.22 3.09 15.88
C VAL A 969 25.16 2.25 15.17
N TYR A 970 24.28 2.90 14.42
CA TYR A 970 23.08 2.26 13.88
C TYR A 970 23.18 1.87 12.39
N ASP A 971 23.97 2.55 11.56
CA ASP A 971 24.05 2.26 10.12
C ASP A 971 25.40 2.72 9.51
N SER A 972 25.93 1.91 8.59
CA SER A 972 27.18 2.16 7.85
C SER A 972 26.98 2.94 6.54
N SER A 973 25.75 3.11 6.08
CA SER A 973 25.42 3.64 4.76
C SER A 973 25.30 5.16 4.76
N GLU A 974 24.27 5.69 5.43
CA GLU A 974 23.96 7.10 5.56
C GLU A 974 24.80 7.76 6.65
N ARG A 975 25.05 7.07 7.77
CA ARG A 975 25.90 7.57 8.87
C ARG A 975 25.48 8.97 9.40
N ARG A 976 24.17 9.27 9.41
CA ARG A 976 23.63 10.58 9.85
C ARG A 976 23.14 10.61 11.30
N THR A 977 22.86 9.43 11.86
CA THR A 977 22.29 9.28 13.21
C THR A 977 23.21 8.41 14.05
N ILE A 978 23.48 8.87 15.27
CA ILE A 978 24.27 8.15 16.28
C ILE A 978 23.52 8.20 17.62
N GLY A 979 23.83 7.27 18.51
CA GLY A 979 23.53 7.41 19.93
C GLY A 979 24.77 7.84 20.69
N MET A 980 24.61 8.54 21.81
CA MET A 980 25.71 8.90 22.73
C MET A 980 25.26 8.67 24.17
N ILE A 981 26.16 8.20 25.01
CA ILE A 981 25.96 8.02 26.44
C ILE A 981 27.17 8.63 27.15
N THR A 982 26.96 9.62 28.02
CA THR A 982 28.00 10.10 28.96
C THR A 982 27.72 9.57 30.36
N VAL A 983 28.79 9.28 31.13
CA VAL A 983 28.70 8.79 32.52
C VAL A 983 29.65 9.58 33.42
N SER A 984 29.13 10.14 34.52
CA SER A 984 29.86 10.94 35.53
C SER A 984 29.57 10.50 36.97
N GLU A 985 30.22 11.15 37.94
CA GLU A 985 29.94 11.05 39.39
C GLU A 985 28.67 11.82 39.78
N ASP A 986 28.35 12.85 39.00
CA ASP A 986 27.29 13.82 39.27
C ASP A 986 26.48 14.12 37.99
N LEU A 987 25.19 14.41 38.16
CA LEU A 987 24.30 14.71 37.03
C LEU A 987 24.77 15.95 36.25
N GLN A 988 25.26 16.97 36.94
CA GLN A 988 25.74 18.22 36.33
C GLN A 988 26.96 17.98 35.43
N GLY A 989 27.95 17.22 35.89
CA GLY A 989 29.10 16.80 35.10
C GLY A 989 28.73 15.89 33.93
N ALA A 990 27.74 15.00 34.08
CA ALA A 990 27.24 14.18 32.97
C ALA A 990 26.61 15.03 31.86
N LEU A 991 25.75 15.99 32.23
CA LEU A 991 25.11 16.96 31.33
C LEU A 991 26.13 17.89 30.65
N VAL A 992 27.03 18.50 31.41
CA VAL A 992 28.08 19.38 30.87
C VAL A 992 29.01 18.63 29.92
N THR A 993 29.40 17.40 30.25
CA THR A 993 30.20 16.55 29.35
C THR A 993 29.42 16.21 28.08
N PHE A 994 28.12 15.92 28.18
CA PHE A 994 27.27 15.61 27.03
C PHE A 994 27.16 16.81 26.06
N ALA A 995 26.79 17.98 26.58
CA ALA A 995 26.67 19.21 25.80
C ALA A 995 28.01 19.63 25.18
N ARG A 996 29.11 19.55 25.93
CA ARG A 996 30.46 19.81 25.41
C ARG A 996 30.80 18.86 24.26
N ASN A 997 30.63 17.55 24.43
CA ASN A 997 30.93 16.58 23.38
C ASN A 997 30.13 16.85 22.09
N LEU A 998 28.84 17.20 22.21
CA LEU A 998 28.03 17.58 21.04
C LEU A 998 28.55 18.86 20.37
N SER A 999 29.01 19.84 21.15
CA SER A 999 29.61 21.07 20.64
C SER A 999 30.93 20.79 19.90
N ASP A 1000 31.84 20.06 20.54
CA ASP A 1000 33.14 19.68 19.99
C ASP A 1000 32.96 18.90 18.65
N ILE A 1001 32.04 17.91 18.63
CA ILE A 1001 31.70 17.16 17.41
C ILE A 1001 31.06 18.07 16.35
N HIS A 1002 30.13 18.95 16.73
CA HIS A 1002 29.45 19.84 15.79
C HIS A 1002 30.42 20.81 15.10
N GLN A 1003 31.37 21.37 15.84
CA GLN A 1003 32.37 22.31 15.32
C GLN A 1003 33.27 21.66 14.26
N GLU A 1004 33.74 20.43 14.52
CA GLU A 1004 34.57 19.66 13.58
C GLU A 1004 33.83 19.32 12.27
N ILE A 1005 32.53 18.98 12.34
CA ILE A 1005 31.76 18.55 11.16
C ILE A 1005 30.97 19.67 10.47
N SER A 1006 30.92 20.88 11.04
CA SER A 1006 30.21 22.04 10.49
C SER A 1006 31.10 23.29 10.36
N PRO A 1007 32.12 23.26 9.50
CA PRO A 1007 32.89 24.46 9.18
C PRO A 1007 31.97 25.56 8.62
N SER A 1008 32.41 26.82 8.71
CA SER A 1008 31.58 28.02 8.45
C SER A 1008 30.89 28.09 7.07
N LYS A 1009 31.33 27.29 6.09
CA LYS A 1009 30.72 27.19 4.74
C LYS A 1009 29.77 26.00 4.55
N MET A 1010 29.60 25.13 5.55
CA MET A 1010 28.80 23.89 5.48
C MET A 1010 28.01 23.65 6.78
N GLN A 1011 27.10 24.54 7.12
CA GLN A 1011 26.13 24.29 8.20
C GLN A 1011 25.15 23.18 7.78
N GLY A 1012 25.16 22.06 8.50
CA GLY A 1012 24.26 20.93 8.26
C GLY A 1012 22.93 21.04 9.01
N GLU A 1013 21.94 20.25 8.59
CA GLU A 1013 20.72 20.00 9.39
C GLU A 1013 21.11 19.17 10.62
N THR A 1014 20.74 19.61 11.83
CA THR A 1014 21.07 18.91 13.08
C THR A 1014 20.15 19.30 14.24
N ASN A 1015 19.93 18.36 15.17
CA ASN A 1015 19.26 18.62 16.45
C ASN A 1015 20.25 18.91 17.60
N PHE A 1016 21.57 18.88 17.37
CA PHE A 1016 22.58 19.03 18.43
C PHE A 1016 22.47 20.39 19.13
N LYS A 1017 22.28 21.48 18.38
CA LYS A 1017 22.21 22.85 18.92
C LYS A 1017 21.00 23.04 19.85
N GLU A 1018 19.88 22.41 19.51
CA GLU A 1018 18.64 22.49 20.28
C GLU A 1018 18.79 21.74 21.60
N LEU A 1019 19.37 20.54 21.55
CA LEU A 1019 19.62 19.72 22.73
C LEU A 1019 20.71 20.30 23.64
N ILE A 1020 21.75 20.94 23.10
CA ILE A 1020 22.73 21.70 23.90
C ILE A 1020 22.02 22.83 24.67
N LYS A 1021 21.15 23.59 24.01
CA LYS A 1021 20.38 24.66 24.65
C LYS A 1021 19.45 24.13 25.74
N ASP A 1022 18.72 23.04 25.48
CA ASP A 1022 17.85 22.40 26.48
C ASP A 1022 18.64 21.99 27.75
N ILE A 1023 19.85 21.43 27.55
CA ILE A 1023 20.76 21.10 28.65
C ILE A 1023 21.25 22.36 29.39
N GLU A 1024 21.58 23.44 28.69
CA GLU A 1024 21.96 24.73 29.30
C GLU A 1024 20.82 25.33 30.13
N ASP A 1025 19.58 25.32 29.61
CA ASP A 1025 18.37 25.79 30.30
C ASP A 1025 18.11 24.94 31.57
N VAL A 1026 18.23 23.61 31.50
CA VAL A 1026 18.13 22.69 32.66
C VAL A 1026 19.23 22.94 33.71
N LEU A 1027 20.47 23.18 33.27
CA LEU A 1027 21.59 23.50 34.17
C LEU A 1027 21.38 24.84 34.88
N GLN A 1028 20.93 25.88 34.16
CA GLN A 1028 20.62 27.19 34.74
C GLN A 1028 19.47 27.10 35.76
N MET A 1029 18.40 26.37 35.43
CA MET A 1029 17.29 26.11 36.35
C MET A 1029 17.75 25.36 37.61
N THR A 1030 18.65 24.39 37.47
CA THR A 1030 19.23 23.64 38.60
C THR A 1030 20.04 24.54 39.53
N VAL A 1031 20.83 25.49 38.98
CA VAL A 1031 21.58 26.48 39.78
C VAL A 1031 20.61 27.44 40.49
N GLN A 1032 19.59 27.93 39.81
CA GLN A 1032 18.59 28.85 40.38
C GLN A 1032 17.82 28.19 41.54
N ASN A 1033 17.45 26.91 41.39
CA ASN A 1033 16.77 26.15 42.44
C ASN A 1033 17.68 25.89 43.66
N LYS A 1034 18.97 25.60 43.44
CA LYS A 1034 19.96 25.50 44.53
C LYS A 1034 20.11 26.83 45.29
N MET A 1035 20.17 27.96 44.59
CA MET A 1035 20.25 29.29 45.23
C MET A 1035 19.01 29.59 46.08
N ARG A 1036 17.80 29.40 45.54
CA ARG A 1036 16.53 29.58 46.27
C ARG A 1036 16.42 28.67 47.51
N ALA A 1037 16.92 27.44 47.43
CA ALA A 1037 16.94 26.51 48.56
C ALA A 1037 17.93 26.91 49.68
N VAL A 1038 18.97 27.70 49.36
CA VAL A 1038 19.88 28.27 50.35
C VAL A 1038 19.26 29.53 50.98
N GLU A 1039 18.65 30.40 50.20
CA GLU A 1039 17.93 31.59 50.69
C GLU A 1039 16.76 31.20 51.61
N GLY A 1040 15.97 30.19 51.24
CA GLY A 1040 14.88 29.66 52.08
C GLY A 1040 15.34 29.03 53.39
N LYS A 1041 16.60 28.57 53.48
CA LYS A 1041 17.22 28.07 54.73
C LYS A 1041 17.89 29.16 55.58
N LEU A 1042 17.97 30.39 55.07
CA LEU A 1042 18.43 31.57 55.82
C LEU A 1042 17.25 32.43 56.32
N ALA A 1043 16.04 32.15 55.84
CA ALA A 1043 14.79 32.81 56.21
C ALA A 1043 13.89 31.97 57.16
N ALA A 1044 14.37 30.80 57.59
CA ALA A 1044 13.75 29.87 58.53
C ALA A 1044 14.73 29.53 59.65
#